data_AF-A0A946RJ37-F1
#
_entry.id   AF-A0A946RJ37-F1
#
_cell.length_a   1.000
_cell.length_b   1.000
_cell.length_c   1.000
_cell.angle_alpha   90.00
_cell.angle_beta   90.00
_cell.angle_gamma   90.00
#
_symmetry.space_group_name_H-M   'P 1'
#
loop_
_entity.id
_entity.type
_entity.pdbx_description
1 polymer ?
#
loop_
_entity_poly.entity_id
_entity_poly.type
_entity_poly.pdbx_seq_one_letter_code
_entity_poly.pdbx_strand_id
1 'polypeptide(L)'
;MKNERCRGCFSEEIETVIDLGMQPWGNDFKSITSKEIVATYPLAVDFCNKCALLSLNYTVPKEVMFFNHTYLSGSTNTLSKHFKECALEGIEILSGGRQLQKRPKVLDIGSNDGTQLKHFQELGCDVLGVESAGNIATIAQQNGIPTKVAFFNEDFGKSIDTQFDFINASGVFFHLEELHSAIKAIDKLLLDEGIFVVQFIYLRDIVDNGAFDQIYHEHLVYYLFTTLKRLLEPYGLELFDGVRKPIHGGSGVAYVSRKGQRNVSKRLLHLYAEEKDCGFLKIEKYRNFMTDIEDIKRKSIAFIESQKSQGKVIYGMGAPVKGNTLLNYFGFTTREIKYLVEINHMKKDKVAPLSNIPIILESELESQPDMYYCLTWNFREEFKERYSELEDSGIEFHYPVIIKEHKATSIPRVISDAIKVSMNKNDKVLITGGSGLVGHALVKVLSENGFTNLWPLSSKDCDLIEKNQVEEVFGRIKPDYVFHLAAKVFGIGGNTKYQADVLYENVIMNTNVIECARKLGVKKIVAMGSGCVYPDLASEELFEEQIWLGAPHESVAAYAHSKRLMLAHLNAIKAQDGTDFVFAVSGNIFGPHDSFNLDHGNVAPSLIHKFIIANRDKTSVSVWASGKAVRDFSHSEDIAKALYLSMENLSGPVNIGSGHRHKIVDIVHILSEIYEDKIEINYDSTKPDGQLLRYYNIDKLLDVKFSPVFDLKRRIKETHQWLLDNFDTARF
;
A
#
# COMPACT_ATOMS: atom_id res chain seq x y z
N MET A 1 -18.14 -29.72 19.71
CA MET A 1 -19.55 -29.85 19.26
C MET A 1 -19.61 -29.67 17.75
N LYS A 2 -20.45 -30.41 17.02
CA LYS A 2 -20.64 -30.20 15.57
C LYS A 2 -21.49 -28.94 15.33
N ASN A 3 -21.09 -28.10 14.40
CA ASN A 3 -21.82 -26.88 14.04
C ASN A 3 -22.87 -27.21 12.98
N GLU A 4 -24.14 -26.93 13.27
CA GLU A 4 -25.25 -27.14 12.32
C GLU A 4 -25.59 -25.88 11.53
N ARG A 5 -25.00 -24.74 11.90
CA ARG A 5 -25.26 -23.43 11.30
C ARG A 5 -23.97 -22.67 11.08
N CYS A 6 -23.94 -21.83 10.04
CA CYS A 6 -22.86 -20.91 9.77
C CYS A 6 -22.61 -19.98 10.96
N ARG A 7 -21.35 -19.87 11.39
CA ARG A 7 -20.92 -19.01 12.50
C ARG A 7 -21.16 -17.52 12.31
N GLY A 8 -21.30 -17.06 11.06
CA GLY A 8 -21.41 -15.63 10.77
C GLY A 8 -22.81 -15.14 10.44
N CYS A 9 -23.65 -15.97 9.80
CA CYS A 9 -25.00 -15.56 9.39
C CYS A 9 -26.11 -16.51 9.88
N PHE A 10 -25.75 -17.54 10.65
CA PHE A 10 -26.66 -18.57 11.18
C PHE A 10 -27.45 -19.37 10.14
N SER A 11 -27.07 -19.31 8.85
CA SER A 11 -27.69 -20.14 7.81
C SER A 11 -27.37 -21.62 8.02
N GLU A 12 -28.33 -22.48 7.71
CA GLU A 12 -28.17 -23.94 7.64
C GLU A 12 -27.63 -24.40 6.27
N GLU A 13 -27.53 -23.48 5.30
CA GLU A 13 -26.96 -23.73 3.96
C GLU A 13 -25.43 -23.75 4.01
N ILE A 14 -24.88 -24.78 4.66
CA ILE A 14 -23.45 -25.03 4.82
C ILE A 14 -23.05 -26.36 4.18
N GLU A 15 -21.88 -26.42 3.55
CA GLU A 15 -21.35 -27.62 2.90
C GLU A 15 -19.89 -27.81 3.28
N THR A 16 -19.50 -29.02 3.69
CA THR A 16 -18.08 -29.35 3.92
C THR A 16 -17.31 -29.31 2.61
N VAL A 17 -16.26 -28.48 2.57
CA VAL A 17 -15.41 -28.30 1.39
C VAL A 17 -13.98 -28.80 1.59
N ILE A 18 -13.54 -28.91 2.85
CA ILE A 18 -12.21 -29.40 3.22
C ILE A 18 -12.40 -30.37 4.39
N ASP A 19 -11.82 -31.57 4.30
CA ASP A 19 -11.82 -32.56 5.38
C ASP A 19 -10.40 -33.11 5.57
N LEU A 20 -9.79 -32.78 6.72
CA LEU A 20 -8.45 -33.23 7.11
C LEU A 20 -8.50 -34.41 8.09
N GLY A 21 -9.67 -35.01 8.27
CA GLY A 21 -9.91 -36.18 9.11
C GLY A 21 -9.87 -35.87 10.61
N MET A 22 -9.52 -36.88 11.39
CA MET A 22 -9.37 -36.77 12.84
C MET A 22 -7.98 -36.25 13.18
N GLN A 23 -7.91 -35.12 13.87
CA GLN A 23 -6.68 -34.42 14.21
C GLN A 23 -6.65 -34.14 15.72
N PRO A 24 -5.48 -34.16 16.38
CA PRO A 24 -5.39 -33.70 17.75
C PRO A 24 -5.54 -32.19 17.82
N TRP A 25 -5.83 -31.64 19.00
CA TRP A 25 -5.58 -30.21 19.22
C TRP A 25 -4.08 -29.96 19.08
N GLY A 26 -3.68 -29.17 18.09
CA GLY A 26 -2.28 -29.04 17.67
C GLY A 26 -1.33 -28.43 18.72
N ASN A 27 -1.83 -27.96 19.86
CA ASN A 27 -1.01 -27.46 20.97
C ASN A 27 -0.99 -28.39 22.20
N ASP A 28 -1.61 -29.58 22.13
CA ASP A 28 -1.63 -30.60 23.21
C ASP A 28 -0.30 -31.37 23.31
N PHE A 29 0.82 -30.66 23.44
CA PHE A 29 2.15 -31.26 23.61
C PHE A 29 2.24 -32.00 24.94
N LYS A 30 2.48 -33.32 24.89
CA LYS A 30 2.63 -34.17 26.08
C LYS A 30 4.08 -34.35 26.46
N SER A 31 4.36 -34.56 27.74
CA SER A 31 5.67 -35.04 28.19
C SER A 31 6.05 -36.33 27.45
N ILE A 32 7.33 -36.49 27.11
CA ILE A 32 7.85 -37.70 26.47
C ILE A 32 7.65 -38.97 27.32
N THR A 33 7.45 -38.81 28.62
CA THR A 33 7.15 -39.90 29.57
C THR A 33 5.65 -40.10 29.80
N SER A 34 4.80 -39.25 29.23
CA SER A 34 3.36 -39.33 29.40
C SER A 34 2.80 -40.62 28.77
N LYS A 35 1.83 -41.22 29.45
CA LYS A 35 1.02 -42.34 28.93
C LYS A 35 -0.39 -41.91 28.55
N GLU A 36 -0.67 -40.61 28.59
CA GLU A 36 -1.98 -40.07 28.22
C GLU A 36 -2.26 -40.31 26.74
N ILE A 37 -3.48 -40.74 26.45
CA ILE A 37 -3.96 -40.86 25.08
C ILE A 37 -4.31 -39.45 24.59
N VAL A 38 -3.70 -39.04 23.48
CA VAL A 38 -4.01 -37.75 22.84
C VAL A 38 -5.41 -37.83 22.24
N ALA A 39 -6.30 -36.92 22.66
CA ALA A 39 -7.64 -36.82 22.11
C ALA A 39 -7.59 -36.30 20.67
N THR A 40 -8.45 -36.84 19.80
CA THR A 40 -8.60 -36.37 18.43
C THR A 40 -10.02 -35.89 18.18
N TYR A 41 -10.13 -34.92 17.28
CA TYR A 41 -11.38 -34.25 16.92
C TYR A 41 -11.46 -34.13 15.40
N PRO A 42 -12.67 -34.11 14.82
CA PRO A 42 -12.84 -33.80 13.41
C PRO A 42 -12.21 -32.45 13.08
N LEU A 43 -11.46 -32.37 11.99
CA LEU A 43 -10.93 -31.12 11.45
C LEU A 43 -11.41 -30.96 10.01
N ALA A 44 -12.57 -30.35 9.87
CA ALA A 44 -13.21 -30.10 8.59
C ALA A 44 -13.78 -28.68 8.54
N VAL A 45 -13.77 -28.09 7.35
CA VAL A 45 -14.19 -26.71 7.08
C VAL A 45 -15.44 -26.72 6.22
N ASP A 46 -16.46 -26.01 6.67
CA ASP A 46 -17.69 -25.81 5.91
C ASP A 46 -17.67 -24.44 5.22
N PHE A 47 -18.21 -24.39 4.00
CA PHE A 47 -18.52 -23.19 3.24
C PHE A 47 -20.00 -22.83 3.40
N CYS A 48 -20.32 -21.58 3.71
CA CYS A 48 -21.69 -21.11 3.75
C CYS A 48 -22.16 -20.56 2.40
N ASN A 49 -23.18 -21.16 1.78
CA ASN A 49 -23.74 -20.71 0.50
C ASN A 49 -24.42 -19.34 0.57
N LYS A 50 -24.79 -18.87 1.76
CA LYS A 50 -25.42 -17.56 1.94
C LYS A 50 -24.42 -16.41 2.08
N CYS A 51 -23.39 -16.57 2.91
CA CYS A 51 -22.46 -15.48 3.22
C CYS A 51 -21.03 -15.71 2.71
N ALA A 52 -20.73 -16.87 2.14
CA ALA A 52 -19.42 -17.34 1.68
C ALA A 52 -18.36 -17.48 2.80
N LEU A 53 -18.75 -17.40 4.07
CA LEU A 53 -17.82 -17.60 5.19
C LEU A 53 -17.39 -19.07 5.26
N LEU A 54 -16.09 -19.28 5.49
CA LEU A 54 -15.55 -20.59 5.87
C LEU A 54 -15.40 -20.66 7.38
N SER A 55 -15.83 -21.78 7.95
CA SER A 55 -15.66 -22.04 9.38
C SER A 55 -15.47 -23.52 9.67
N LEU A 56 -14.76 -23.84 10.75
CA LEU A 56 -14.68 -25.22 11.22
C LEU A 56 -16.06 -25.73 11.60
N ASN A 57 -16.31 -27.00 11.28
CA ASN A 57 -17.56 -27.66 11.62
C ASN A 57 -17.55 -28.34 13.00
N TYR A 58 -16.41 -28.29 13.69
CA TYR A 58 -16.25 -28.75 15.06
C TYR A 58 -15.51 -27.72 15.91
N THR A 59 -15.95 -27.55 17.16
CA THR A 59 -15.28 -26.70 18.14
C THR A 59 -14.83 -27.52 19.34
N VAL A 60 -13.53 -27.44 19.62
CA VAL A 60 -12.95 -27.79 20.91
C VAL A 60 -13.24 -26.62 21.87
N PRO A 61 -13.70 -26.86 23.11
CA PRO A 61 -14.05 -25.78 24.03
C PRO A 61 -12.89 -24.80 24.25
N LYS A 62 -13.15 -23.49 24.19
CA LYS A 62 -12.15 -22.44 24.39
C LYS A 62 -11.40 -22.55 25.72
N GLU A 63 -12.04 -23.04 26.78
CA GLU A 63 -11.43 -23.25 28.10
C GLU A 63 -10.32 -24.30 28.06
N VAL A 64 -10.43 -25.28 27.15
CA VAL A 64 -9.38 -26.28 26.94
C VAL A 64 -8.19 -25.65 26.23
N MET A 65 -8.44 -24.81 25.22
CA MET A 65 -7.39 -24.31 24.33
C MET A 65 -6.64 -23.09 24.89
N PHE A 66 -7.37 -22.14 25.49
CA PHE A 66 -6.82 -20.80 25.75
C PHE A 66 -6.64 -20.46 27.23
N PHE A 67 -7.18 -21.25 28.17
CA PHE A 67 -7.07 -20.94 29.60
C PHE A 67 -5.62 -20.96 30.13
N ASN A 68 -4.76 -21.83 29.58
CA ASN A 68 -3.36 -22.01 30.02
C ASN A 68 -2.39 -22.17 28.83
N HIS A 69 -2.50 -21.30 27.82
CA HIS A 69 -1.57 -21.36 26.68
C HIS A 69 -0.20 -20.74 27.02
N THR A 70 0.82 -21.07 26.21
CA THR A 70 2.22 -20.64 26.42
C THR A 70 2.78 -19.79 25.28
N TYR A 71 1.95 -19.45 24.29
CA TYR A 71 2.35 -18.56 23.19
C TYR A 71 2.55 -17.12 23.67
N LEU A 72 3.67 -16.51 23.29
CA LEU A 72 4.05 -15.14 23.59
C LEU A 72 4.28 -14.36 22.30
N SER A 73 3.53 -13.28 22.09
CA SER A 73 3.60 -12.48 20.88
C SER A 73 4.89 -11.63 20.81
N GLY A 74 5.49 -11.28 21.94
CA GLY A 74 6.75 -10.55 22.03
C GLY A 74 8.01 -11.40 21.79
N SER A 75 7.85 -12.68 21.46
CA SER A 75 8.98 -13.61 21.28
C SER A 75 9.81 -13.37 20.01
N THR A 76 9.28 -12.63 19.02
CA THR A 76 9.99 -12.32 17.77
C THR A 76 10.04 -10.81 17.48
N ASN A 77 11.20 -10.34 17.02
CA ASN A 77 11.40 -8.94 16.64
C ASN A 77 10.49 -8.53 15.46
N THR A 78 10.29 -9.44 14.50
CA THR A 78 9.44 -9.20 13.33
C THR A 78 7.99 -8.92 13.72
N LEU A 79 7.43 -9.70 14.65
CA LEU A 79 6.05 -9.49 15.09
C LEU A 79 5.92 -8.21 15.94
N SER A 80 6.88 -7.93 16.82
CA SER A 80 6.90 -6.67 17.57
C SER A 80 7.00 -5.44 16.67
N LYS A 81 7.85 -5.48 15.63
CA LYS A 81 7.95 -4.42 14.61
C LYS A 81 6.63 -4.25 13.85
N HIS A 82 6.01 -5.34 13.42
CA HIS A 82 4.69 -5.32 12.78
C HIS A 82 3.63 -4.68 13.68
N PHE A 83 3.58 -5.03 14.96
CA PHE A 83 2.65 -4.40 15.91
C PHE A 83 2.89 -2.92 16.12
N LYS A 84 4.16 -2.48 16.14
CA LYS A 84 4.49 -1.05 16.18
C LYS A 84 3.97 -0.32 14.95
N GLU A 85 4.18 -0.88 13.75
CA GLU A 85 3.67 -0.32 12.49
C GLU A 85 2.14 -0.25 12.48
N CYS A 86 1.45 -1.30 12.94
CA CYS A 86 0.00 -1.30 13.09
C CYS A 86 -0.50 -0.27 14.11
N ALA A 87 0.19 -0.09 15.23
CA ALA A 87 -0.17 0.92 16.23
C ALA A 87 -0.01 2.34 15.65
N LEU A 88 1.10 2.61 14.97
CA LEU A 88 1.33 3.89 14.28
C LEU A 88 0.25 4.18 13.22
N GLU A 89 0.02 3.23 12.30
CA GLU A 89 -1.00 3.36 11.26
C GLU A 89 -2.40 3.54 11.89
N GLY A 90 -2.73 2.77 12.92
CA GLY A 90 -4.00 2.86 13.64
C GLY A 90 -4.24 4.22 14.29
N ILE A 91 -3.24 4.79 14.97
CA ILE A 91 -3.34 6.11 15.60
C ILE A 91 -3.38 7.24 14.55
N GLU A 92 -2.63 7.11 13.46
CA GLU A 92 -2.71 8.03 12.33
C GLU A 92 -4.13 8.04 11.73
N ILE A 93 -4.73 6.87 11.48
CA ILE A 93 -6.11 6.75 10.98
C ILE A 93 -7.12 7.33 11.99
N LEU A 94 -6.92 7.04 13.29
CA LEU A 94 -7.79 7.57 14.35
C LEU A 94 -7.78 9.09 14.38
N SER A 95 -6.59 9.69 14.28
CA SER A 95 -6.41 11.14 14.32
C SER A 95 -6.82 11.86 13.04
N GLY A 96 -6.81 11.16 11.90
CA GLY A 96 -6.98 11.76 10.58
C GLY A 96 -5.91 12.81 10.29
N GLY A 97 -4.65 12.52 10.67
CA GLY A 97 -3.49 13.39 10.46
C GLY A 97 -3.40 14.61 11.38
N ARG A 98 -4.25 14.69 12.42
CA ARG A 98 -4.32 15.86 13.33
C ARG A 98 -3.72 15.55 14.69
N GLN A 99 -3.26 16.58 15.40
CA GLN A 99 -2.86 16.41 16.79
C GLN A 99 -4.09 16.09 17.66
N LEU A 100 -4.06 14.95 18.35
CA LEU A 100 -5.13 14.53 19.25
C LEU A 100 -5.12 15.40 20.51
N GLN A 101 -6.28 15.97 20.85
CA GLN A 101 -6.45 16.88 22.00
C GLN A 101 -6.47 16.13 23.35
N LYS A 102 -6.71 14.82 23.33
CA LYS A 102 -6.76 13.92 24.49
C LYS A 102 -5.94 12.66 24.22
N ARG A 103 -5.51 11.98 25.28
CA ARG A 103 -4.92 10.64 25.18
C ARG A 103 -5.99 9.65 24.72
N PRO A 104 -5.79 8.93 23.59
CA PRO A 104 -6.76 7.94 23.13
C PRO A 104 -6.83 6.77 24.10
N LYS A 105 -8.04 6.23 24.31
CA LYS A 105 -8.25 4.99 25.05
C LYS A 105 -8.26 3.81 24.09
N VAL A 106 -7.36 2.85 24.32
CA VAL A 106 -7.16 1.66 23.49
C VAL A 106 -7.52 0.41 24.28
N LEU A 107 -8.42 -0.41 23.73
CA LEU A 107 -8.71 -1.76 24.21
C LEU A 107 -8.08 -2.77 23.25
N ASP A 108 -7.39 -3.78 23.76
CA ASP A 108 -6.86 -4.88 22.94
C ASP A 108 -7.44 -6.23 23.39
N ILE A 109 -8.13 -6.89 22.48
CA ILE A 109 -8.78 -8.20 22.69
C ILE A 109 -7.76 -9.28 22.37
N GLY A 110 -7.54 -10.20 23.32
CA GLY A 110 -6.49 -11.21 23.18
C GLY A 110 -5.09 -10.58 23.26
N SER A 111 -4.91 -9.65 24.19
CA SER A 111 -3.70 -8.79 24.26
C SER A 111 -2.40 -9.54 24.56
N ASN A 112 -2.48 -10.84 24.89
CA ASN A 112 -1.34 -11.68 25.18
C ASN A 112 -0.43 -11.05 26.25
N ASP A 113 0.89 -11.06 26.04
CA ASP A 113 1.91 -10.49 26.92
C ASP A 113 1.98 -8.95 26.91
N GLY A 114 1.04 -8.28 26.23
CA GLY A 114 0.92 -6.83 26.17
C GLY A 114 1.87 -6.16 25.17
N THR A 115 2.57 -6.92 24.32
CA THR A 115 3.55 -6.38 23.36
C THR A 115 2.97 -5.28 22.47
N GLN A 116 1.78 -5.48 21.89
CA GLN A 116 1.16 -4.48 21.03
C GLN A 116 0.69 -3.25 21.83
N LEU A 117 0.11 -3.46 23.01
CA LEU A 117 -0.32 -2.37 23.90
C LEU A 117 0.83 -1.50 24.38
N LYS A 118 2.03 -2.07 24.57
CA LYS A 118 3.23 -1.29 24.89
C LYS A 118 3.53 -0.24 23.82
N HIS A 119 3.41 -0.59 22.53
CA HIS A 119 3.59 0.37 21.44
C HIS A 119 2.52 1.48 21.47
N PHE A 120 1.26 1.15 21.79
CA PHE A 120 0.22 2.17 21.98
C PHE A 120 0.51 3.10 23.17
N GLN A 121 1.01 2.56 24.28
CA GLN A 121 1.40 3.33 25.46
C GLN A 121 2.57 4.28 25.15
N GLU A 122 3.57 3.83 24.37
CA GLU A 122 4.67 4.67 23.87
C GLU A 122 4.18 5.80 22.95
N LEU A 123 3.05 5.62 22.26
CA LEU A 123 2.35 6.66 21.49
C LEU A 123 1.47 7.58 22.35
N GLY A 124 1.50 7.45 23.68
CA GLY A 124 0.76 8.29 24.61
C GLY A 124 -0.71 7.92 24.80
N CYS A 125 -1.09 6.67 24.47
CA CYS A 125 -2.44 6.16 24.69
C CYS A 125 -2.64 5.59 26.09
N ASP A 126 -3.87 5.67 26.59
CA ASP A 126 -4.31 4.92 27.78
C ASP A 126 -4.77 3.54 27.32
N VAL A 127 -4.14 2.48 27.83
CA VAL A 127 -4.32 1.11 27.31
C VAL A 127 -5.01 0.17 28.31
N LEU A 128 -5.82 -0.75 27.80
CA LEU A 128 -6.39 -1.88 28.53
C LEU A 128 -6.35 -3.15 27.68
N GLY A 129 -5.77 -4.23 28.22
CA GLY A 129 -5.78 -5.55 27.61
C GLY A 129 -6.87 -6.46 28.18
N VAL A 130 -7.29 -7.44 27.38
CA VAL A 130 -8.12 -8.57 27.82
C VAL A 130 -7.46 -9.84 27.34
N GLU A 131 -7.10 -10.72 28.28
CA GLU A 131 -6.42 -11.98 28.00
C GLU A 131 -7.06 -13.09 28.83
N SER A 132 -7.37 -14.23 28.22
CA SER A 132 -7.96 -15.38 28.92
C SER A 132 -6.93 -16.18 29.73
N ALA A 133 -5.67 -16.22 29.29
CA ALA A 133 -4.60 -16.95 29.93
C ALA A 133 -4.01 -16.16 31.11
N GLY A 134 -4.35 -16.56 32.34
CA GLY A 134 -3.93 -15.83 33.55
C GLY A 134 -2.41 -15.73 33.71
N ASN A 135 -1.67 -16.76 33.31
CA ASN A 135 -0.20 -16.77 33.29
C ASN A 135 0.39 -15.72 32.34
N ILE A 136 -0.23 -15.52 31.16
CA ILE A 136 0.22 -14.56 30.14
C ILE A 136 -0.19 -13.14 30.52
N ALA A 137 -1.42 -12.96 30.99
CA ALA A 137 -1.90 -11.67 31.51
C ALA A 137 -1.03 -11.14 32.65
N THR A 138 -0.51 -12.02 33.51
CA THR A 138 0.42 -11.65 34.59
C THR A 138 1.72 -11.06 34.03
N ILE A 139 2.24 -11.59 32.91
CA ILE A 139 3.45 -11.05 32.25
C ILE A 139 3.17 -9.63 31.74
N ALA A 140 2.03 -9.41 31.10
CA ALA A 140 1.62 -8.07 30.64
C ALA A 140 1.54 -7.07 31.81
N GLN A 141 0.90 -7.47 32.92
CA GLN A 141 0.76 -6.65 34.13
C GLN A 141 2.12 -6.31 34.76
N GLN A 142 3.05 -7.28 34.82
CA GLN A 142 4.41 -7.06 35.32
C GLN A 142 5.20 -6.08 34.43
N ASN A 143 4.91 -6.06 33.13
CA ASN A 143 5.47 -5.10 32.16
C ASN A 143 4.77 -3.73 32.17
N GLY A 144 3.86 -3.47 33.12
CA GLY A 144 3.18 -2.19 33.27
C GLY A 144 1.97 -2.00 32.34
N ILE A 145 1.48 -3.08 31.72
CA ILE A 145 0.29 -3.06 30.85
C ILE A 145 -0.93 -3.54 31.65
N PRO A 146 -1.95 -2.70 31.89
CA PRO A 146 -3.18 -3.12 32.55
C PRO A 146 -3.94 -4.16 31.71
N THR A 147 -4.05 -5.40 32.21
CA THR A 147 -4.71 -6.49 31.50
C THR A 147 -5.72 -7.19 32.41
N LYS A 148 -6.96 -7.40 31.95
CA LYS A 148 -7.99 -8.18 32.65
C LYS A 148 -7.94 -9.64 32.23
N VAL A 149 -7.98 -10.55 33.20
CA VAL A 149 -8.05 -11.99 32.95
C VAL A 149 -9.50 -12.39 32.66
N ALA A 150 -9.86 -12.54 31.39
CA ALA A 150 -11.22 -12.91 30.98
C ALA A 150 -11.28 -13.39 29.52
N PHE A 151 -12.31 -14.18 29.20
CA PHE A 151 -12.76 -14.34 27.82
C PHE A 151 -13.58 -13.12 27.40
N PHE A 152 -13.30 -12.58 26.22
CA PHE A 152 -14.02 -11.41 25.71
C PHE A 152 -15.38 -11.81 25.11
N ASN A 153 -16.47 -11.32 25.70
CA ASN A 153 -17.85 -11.57 25.28
C ASN A 153 -18.78 -10.45 25.79
N GLU A 154 -20.09 -10.56 25.54
CA GLU A 154 -21.09 -9.56 25.93
C GLU A 154 -21.09 -9.27 27.45
N ASP A 155 -20.87 -10.28 28.29
CA ASP A 155 -20.86 -10.13 29.75
C ASP A 155 -19.59 -9.41 30.23
N PHE A 156 -18.43 -9.71 29.64
CA PHE A 156 -17.24 -8.89 29.83
C PHE A 156 -17.52 -7.44 29.42
N GLY A 157 -18.14 -7.23 28.25
CA GLY A 157 -18.52 -5.90 27.77
C GLY A 157 -19.40 -5.15 28.76
N LYS A 158 -20.38 -5.81 29.39
CA LYS A 158 -21.23 -5.23 30.44
C LYS A 158 -20.48 -4.83 31.70
N SER A 159 -19.35 -5.47 32.01
CA SER A 159 -18.51 -5.16 33.17
C SER A 159 -17.60 -3.93 33.00
N ILE A 160 -17.59 -3.33 31.81
CA ILE A 160 -16.75 -2.17 31.49
C ILE A 160 -17.65 -0.94 31.30
N ASP A 161 -17.43 0.08 32.13
CA ASP A 161 -18.18 1.35 32.10
C ASP A 161 -17.60 2.40 31.16
N THR A 162 -16.41 2.15 30.58
CA THR A 162 -15.71 3.09 29.69
C THR A 162 -15.79 2.64 28.25
N GLN A 163 -15.97 3.60 27.34
CA GLN A 163 -15.82 3.39 25.90
C GLN A 163 -14.42 3.76 25.41
N PHE A 164 -14.03 3.21 24.27
CA PHE A 164 -12.68 3.30 23.71
C PHE A 164 -12.69 4.02 22.36
N ASP A 165 -11.65 4.81 22.13
CA ASP A 165 -11.38 5.44 20.84
C ASP A 165 -10.86 4.41 19.83
N PHE A 166 -10.17 3.37 20.32
CA PHE A 166 -9.61 2.31 19.51
C PHE A 166 -9.85 0.95 20.16
N ILE A 167 -10.37 -0.02 19.40
CA ILE A 167 -10.44 -1.43 19.82
C ILE A 167 -9.61 -2.24 18.83
N ASN A 168 -8.65 -2.99 19.33
CA ASN A 168 -7.77 -3.86 18.55
C ASN A 168 -8.16 -5.33 18.77
N ALA A 169 -8.11 -6.14 17.72
CA ALA A 169 -8.24 -7.58 17.78
C ALA A 169 -7.22 -8.20 16.80
N SER A 170 -5.96 -8.30 17.23
CA SER A 170 -4.89 -8.85 16.41
C SER A 170 -4.70 -10.34 16.66
N GLY A 171 -5.00 -11.16 15.66
CA GLY A 171 -4.75 -12.60 15.74
C GLY A 171 -5.74 -13.39 16.60
N VAL A 172 -6.83 -12.77 17.06
CA VAL A 172 -7.81 -13.41 17.97
C VAL A 172 -9.22 -13.55 17.37
N PHE A 173 -9.61 -12.69 16.43
CA PHE A 173 -11.02 -12.56 16.03
C PHE A 173 -11.58 -13.79 15.28
N PHE A 174 -10.68 -14.63 14.77
CA PHE A 174 -10.99 -15.94 14.15
C PHE A 174 -10.95 -17.11 15.14
N HIS A 175 -10.57 -16.87 16.40
CA HIS A 175 -10.60 -17.86 17.50
C HIS A 175 -11.88 -17.80 18.33
N LEU A 176 -12.69 -16.75 18.18
CA LEU A 176 -13.82 -16.46 19.06
C LEU A 176 -14.94 -17.49 18.89
N GLU A 177 -15.12 -18.33 19.92
CA GLU A 177 -16.23 -19.31 19.97
C GLU A 177 -17.59 -18.60 20.00
N GLU A 178 -17.73 -17.55 20.81
CA GLU A 178 -18.94 -16.73 20.96
C GLU A 178 -18.88 -15.46 20.09
N LEU A 179 -18.60 -15.62 18.79
CA LEU A 179 -18.32 -14.53 17.85
C LEU A 179 -19.33 -13.37 17.91
N HIS A 180 -20.64 -13.67 17.88
CA HIS A 180 -21.69 -12.66 17.93
C HIS A 180 -21.81 -11.97 19.30
N SER A 181 -21.45 -12.65 20.39
CA SER A 181 -21.40 -12.08 21.75
C SER A 181 -20.26 -11.06 21.85
N ALA A 182 -19.10 -11.39 21.28
CA ALA A 182 -17.97 -10.48 21.19
C ALA A 182 -18.27 -9.24 20.34
N ILE A 183 -18.95 -9.39 19.19
CA ILE A 183 -19.32 -8.23 18.35
C ILE A 183 -20.24 -7.26 19.10
N LYS A 184 -21.21 -7.76 19.89
CA LYS A 184 -22.05 -6.91 20.74
C LYS A 184 -21.26 -6.18 21.83
N ALA A 185 -20.24 -6.83 22.40
CA ALA A 185 -19.34 -6.17 23.35
C ALA A 185 -18.53 -5.05 22.65
N ILE A 186 -18.02 -5.30 21.45
CA ILE A 186 -17.34 -4.27 20.64
C ILE A 186 -18.27 -3.10 20.36
N ASP A 187 -19.50 -3.35 19.91
CA ASP A 187 -20.51 -2.32 19.64
C ASP A 187 -20.81 -1.46 20.88
N LYS A 188 -20.93 -2.08 22.07
CA LYS A 188 -21.11 -1.33 23.33
C LYS A 188 -19.90 -0.45 23.65
N LEU A 189 -18.70 -1.01 23.51
CA LEU A 189 -17.46 -0.40 24.00
C LEU A 189 -16.82 0.59 23.03
N LEU A 190 -17.21 0.58 21.75
CA LEU A 190 -16.65 1.48 20.75
C LEU A 190 -17.36 2.85 20.79
N LEU A 191 -16.59 3.93 20.87
CA LEU A 191 -17.11 5.29 20.68
C LEU A 191 -17.67 5.48 19.27
N ASP A 192 -18.55 6.47 19.08
CA ASP A 192 -19.15 6.75 17.76
C ASP A 192 -18.11 7.07 16.68
N GLU A 193 -17.08 7.85 17.04
CA GLU A 193 -15.93 8.20 16.18
C GLU A 193 -14.77 7.18 16.28
N GLY A 194 -14.95 6.14 17.08
CA GLY A 194 -13.93 5.15 17.37
C GLY A 194 -13.63 4.24 16.17
N ILE A 195 -12.47 3.61 16.22
CA ILE A 195 -12.03 2.63 15.24
C ILE A 195 -11.90 1.26 15.89
N PHE A 196 -12.47 0.25 15.23
CA PHE A 196 -12.23 -1.15 15.53
C PHE A 196 -11.31 -1.74 14.46
N VAL A 197 -10.25 -2.42 14.86
CA VAL A 197 -9.29 -3.07 13.95
C VAL A 197 -9.30 -4.57 14.14
N VAL A 198 -9.41 -5.29 13.03
CA VAL A 198 -9.35 -6.75 12.97
C VAL A 198 -8.15 -7.16 12.13
N GLN A 199 -7.18 -7.83 12.74
CA GLN A 199 -6.12 -8.50 11.99
C GLN A 199 -6.34 -10.02 11.99
N PHE A 200 -6.35 -10.60 10.79
CA PHE A 200 -6.66 -12.01 10.56
C PHE A 200 -5.74 -12.63 9.51
N ILE A 201 -5.52 -13.95 9.59
CA ILE A 201 -4.84 -14.69 8.52
C ILE A 201 -5.78 -14.71 7.31
N TYR A 202 -5.29 -14.23 6.17
CA TYR A 202 -6.16 -13.95 5.04
C TYR A 202 -6.48 -15.25 4.27
N LEU A 203 -7.76 -15.58 4.13
CA LEU A 203 -8.18 -16.83 3.47
C LEU A 203 -7.67 -16.96 2.04
N ARG A 204 -7.56 -15.86 1.30
CA ARG A 204 -6.95 -15.86 -0.04
C ARG A 204 -5.53 -16.38 -0.01
N ASP A 205 -4.74 -15.92 0.96
CA ASP A 205 -3.32 -16.25 1.07
C ASP A 205 -3.12 -17.70 1.52
N ILE A 206 -4.01 -18.21 2.38
CA ILE A 206 -4.04 -19.62 2.76
C ILE A 206 -4.17 -20.49 1.50
N VAL A 207 -5.15 -20.19 0.65
CA VAL A 207 -5.43 -20.96 -0.57
C VAL A 207 -4.34 -20.78 -1.61
N ASP A 208 -3.96 -19.53 -1.92
CA ASP A 208 -2.99 -19.23 -2.96
C ASP A 208 -1.61 -19.84 -2.64
N ASN A 209 -1.20 -19.86 -1.38
CA ASN A 209 0.08 -20.43 -0.93
C ASN A 209 0.07 -21.95 -0.73
N GLY A 210 -1.10 -22.61 -0.75
CA GLY A 210 -1.16 -24.01 -0.33
C GLY A 210 -1.02 -24.21 1.19
N ALA A 211 -1.22 -23.16 2.00
CA ALA A 211 -0.94 -23.13 3.43
C ALA A 211 -2.08 -23.75 4.27
N PHE A 212 -2.53 -24.95 3.90
CA PHE A 212 -3.63 -25.65 4.56
C PHE A 212 -3.34 -26.01 6.02
N ASP A 213 -2.07 -26.03 6.41
CA ASP A 213 -1.62 -26.26 7.78
C ASP A 213 -2.09 -25.15 8.73
N GLN A 214 -2.49 -23.99 8.21
CA GLN A 214 -3.21 -22.94 8.95
C GLN A 214 -4.64 -23.34 9.37
N ILE A 215 -5.13 -24.52 8.95
CA ILE A 215 -6.39 -25.08 9.40
C ILE A 215 -6.12 -25.95 10.63
N TYR A 216 -6.57 -25.51 11.81
CA TYR A 216 -6.50 -26.25 13.07
C TYR A 216 -7.54 -25.74 14.06
N HIS A 217 -7.83 -26.48 15.14
CA HIS A 217 -9.01 -26.27 15.99
C HIS A 217 -9.15 -24.89 16.65
N GLU A 218 -8.06 -24.15 16.80
CA GLU A 218 -8.12 -22.77 17.32
C GLU A 218 -8.70 -21.81 16.27
N HIS A 219 -8.48 -22.06 14.97
CA HIS A 219 -8.95 -21.22 13.85
C HIS A 219 -10.38 -21.60 13.45
N LEU A 220 -11.35 -21.08 14.19
CA LEU A 220 -12.77 -21.39 14.00
C LEU A 220 -13.35 -20.78 12.72
N VAL A 221 -12.80 -19.66 12.25
CA VAL A 221 -13.33 -18.89 11.11
C VAL A 221 -12.19 -18.43 10.19
N TYR A 222 -12.42 -18.42 8.88
CA TYR A 222 -11.45 -17.96 7.89
C TYR A 222 -12.02 -16.78 7.10
N TYR A 223 -11.41 -15.61 7.26
CA TYR A 223 -11.95 -14.36 6.76
C TYR A 223 -11.38 -13.96 5.39
N LEU A 224 -12.30 -13.44 4.58
CA LEU A 224 -12.05 -12.48 3.50
C LEU A 224 -12.50 -11.10 4.02
N PHE A 225 -12.04 -10.01 3.41
CA PHE A 225 -12.59 -8.69 3.70
C PHE A 225 -14.10 -8.67 3.42
N THR A 226 -14.56 -9.31 2.34
CA THR A 226 -16.00 -9.39 2.02
C THR A 226 -16.80 -10.16 3.06
N THR A 227 -16.28 -11.28 3.59
CA THR A 227 -17.02 -12.10 4.57
C THR A 227 -17.00 -11.44 5.95
N LEU A 228 -15.91 -10.75 6.32
CA LEU A 228 -15.85 -9.91 7.51
C LEU A 228 -16.84 -8.73 7.45
N LYS A 229 -16.95 -8.06 6.29
CA LYS A 229 -17.98 -7.02 6.06
C LYS A 229 -19.38 -7.57 6.31
N ARG A 230 -19.74 -8.70 5.70
CA ARG A 230 -21.07 -9.32 5.86
C ARG A 230 -21.39 -9.72 7.30
N LEU A 231 -20.37 -10.10 8.09
CA LEU A 231 -20.51 -10.43 9.50
C LEU A 231 -20.82 -9.19 10.37
N LEU A 232 -20.15 -8.08 10.10
CA LEU A 232 -20.19 -6.88 10.94
C LEU A 232 -21.34 -5.92 10.59
N GLU A 233 -21.76 -5.87 9.33
CA GLU A 233 -22.84 -4.97 8.85
C GLU A 233 -24.15 -5.03 9.66
N PRO A 234 -24.66 -6.21 10.08
CA PRO A 234 -25.87 -6.30 10.90
C PRO A 234 -25.78 -5.58 12.26
N TYR A 235 -24.57 -5.29 12.73
CA TYR A 235 -24.28 -4.61 13.99
C TYR A 235 -24.03 -3.10 13.81
N GLY A 236 -24.28 -2.56 12.61
CA GLY A 236 -24.02 -1.14 12.33
C GLY A 236 -22.54 -0.78 12.24
N LEU A 237 -21.68 -1.79 12.03
CA LEU A 237 -20.25 -1.65 11.85
C LEU A 237 -19.90 -1.78 10.36
N GLU A 238 -19.03 -0.92 9.85
CA GLU A 238 -18.67 -0.82 8.44
C GLU A 238 -17.15 -0.80 8.28
N LEU A 239 -16.62 -1.67 7.43
CA LEU A 239 -15.22 -1.60 7.01
C LEU A 239 -15.05 -0.37 6.13
N PHE A 240 -14.20 0.56 6.53
CA PHE A 240 -13.88 1.73 5.72
C PHE A 240 -12.47 1.63 5.11
N ASP A 241 -11.62 0.74 5.62
CA ASP A 241 -10.29 0.54 5.05
C ASP A 241 -9.78 -0.90 5.28
N GLY A 242 -8.78 -1.32 4.48
CA GLY A 242 -8.21 -2.65 4.57
C GLY A 242 -6.86 -2.77 3.87
N VAL A 243 -5.96 -3.56 4.44
CA VAL A 243 -4.62 -3.78 3.89
C VAL A 243 -4.16 -5.21 4.09
N ARG A 244 -3.47 -5.75 3.08
CA ARG A 244 -2.79 -7.04 3.15
C ARG A 244 -1.37 -6.86 3.70
N LYS A 245 -0.95 -7.69 4.65
CA LYS A 245 0.38 -7.68 5.28
C LYS A 245 1.02 -9.07 5.15
N PRO A 246 2.36 -9.17 5.00
CA PRO A 246 3.03 -10.44 4.76
C PRO A 246 3.14 -11.35 6.00
N ILE A 247 2.84 -10.82 7.20
CA ILE A 247 2.95 -11.54 8.46
C ILE A 247 2.09 -12.82 8.48
N HIS A 248 2.59 -13.87 9.14
CA HIS A 248 1.97 -15.20 9.23
C HIS A 248 1.70 -15.90 7.88
N GLY A 249 2.47 -15.56 6.84
CA GLY A 249 2.29 -16.12 5.50
C GLY A 249 1.18 -15.44 4.70
N GLY A 250 0.67 -14.31 5.19
CA GLY A 250 -0.41 -13.55 4.56
C GLY A 250 -1.54 -13.23 5.52
N SER A 251 -1.70 -11.95 5.84
CA SER A 251 -2.72 -11.44 6.76
C SER A 251 -3.49 -10.27 6.17
N GLY A 252 -4.75 -10.13 6.56
CA GLY A 252 -5.54 -8.92 6.36
C GLY A 252 -5.60 -8.10 7.64
N VAL A 253 -5.53 -6.77 7.51
CA VAL A 253 -5.85 -5.81 8.58
C VAL A 253 -7.02 -4.97 8.08
N ALA A 254 -8.17 -5.13 8.70
CA ALA A 254 -9.38 -4.38 8.38
C ALA A 254 -9.64 -3.29 9.41
N TYR A 255 -9.95 -2.09 8.95
CA TYR A 255 -10.34 -0.95 9.78
C TYR A 255 -11.84 -0.73 9.65
N VAL A 256 -12.50 -0.67 10.80
CA VAL A 256 -13.95 -0.67 10.96
C VAL A 256 -14.35 0.56 11.76
N SER A 257 -15.41 1.23 11.35
CA SER A 257 -16.06 2.29 12.11
C SER A 257 -17.54 1.99 12.28
N ARG A 258 -18.26 2.83 13.02
CA ARG A 258 -19.71 2.91 12.86
C ARG A 258 -20.04 3.21 11.39
N LYS A 259 -21.13 2.64 10.92
CA LYS A 259 -21.61 2.81 9.54
C LYS A 259 -21.81 4.29 9.20
N GLY A 260 -21.27 4.72 8.06
CA GLY A 260 -21.39 6.08 7.55
C GLY A 260 -20.45 7.12 8.17
N GLN A 261 -19.62 6.76 9.16
CA GLN A 261 -18.68 7.72 9.78
C GLN A 261 -17.44 8.00 8.93
N ARG A 262 -17.03 7.04 8.10
CA ARG A 262 -15.80 7.13 7.31
C ARG A 262 -16.04 6.69 5.88
N ASN A 263 -15.33 7.33 4.95
CA ASN A 263 -15.38 6.96 3.54
C ASN A 263 -14.63 5.65 3.32
N VAL A 264 -15.22 4.76 2.52
CA VAL A 264 -14.61 3.50 2.10
C VAL A 264 -13.42 3.80 1.18
N SER A 265 -12.25 3.26 1.51
CA SER A 265 -11.01 3.48 0.76
C SER A 265 -11.00 2.72 -0.57
N LYS A 266 -10.26 3.25 -1.55
CA LYS A 266 -10.04 2.57 -2.85
C LYS A 266 -9.29 1.25 -2.67
N ARG A 267 -8.34 1.16 -1.72
CA ARG A 267 -7.61 -0.09 -1.44
C ARG A 267 -8.55 -1.21 -0.94
N LEU A 268 -9.55 -0.86 -0.13
CA LEU A 268 -10.56 -1.82 0.31
C LEU A 268 -11.50 -2.24 -0.83
N LEU A 269 -11.93 -1.31 -1.68
CA LEU A 269 -12.73 -1.63 -2.87
C LEU A 269 -11.99 -2.55 -3.84
N HIS A 270 -10.68 -2.34 -4.02
CA HIS A 270 -9.83 -3.22 -4.81
C HIS A 270 -9.78 -4.63 -4.23
N LEU A 271 -9.58 -4.76 -2.92
CA LEU A 271 -9.60 -6.07 -2.24
C LEU A 271 -10.94 -6.81 -2.46
N TYR A 272 -12.07 -6.11 -2.37
CA TYR A 272 -13.38 -6.72 -2.68
C TYR A 272 -13.49 -7.18 -4.14
N ALA A 273 -13.00 -6.39 -5.08
CA ALA A 273 -13.00 -6.75 -6.49
C ALA A 273 -12.14 -7.99 -6.75
N GLU A 274 -10.92 -8.04 -6.21
CA GLU A 274 -10.03 -9.19 -6.38
C GLU A 274 -10.62 -10.47 -5.77
N GLU A 275 -11.21 -10.41 -4.57
CA GLU A 275 -11.87 -11.56 -3.94
C GLU A 275 -12.98 -12.13 -4.83
N LYS A 276 -13.77 -11.25 -5.45
CA LYS A 276 -14.84 -11.64 -6.37
C LYS A 276 -14.28 -12.20 -7.67
N ASP A 277 -13.36 -11.49 -8.31
CA ASP A 277 -12.86 -11.79 -9.65
C ASP A 277 -11.99 -13.06 -9.66
N CYS A 278 -11.25 -13.32 -8.57
CA CYS A 278 -10.49 -14.56 -8.39
C CYS A 278 -11.33 -15.74 -7.88
N GLY A 279 -12.66 -15.56 -7.72
CA GLY A 279 -13.60 -16.62 -7.40
C GLY A 279 -13.64 -17.05 -5.94
N PHE A 280 -13.07 -16.27 -5.00
CA PHE A 280 -13.04 -16.62 -3.57
C PHE A 280 -14.43 -16.62 -2.91
N LEU A 281 -15.44 -16.04 -3.55
CA LEU A 281 -16.81 -16.07 -3.05
C LEU A 281 -17.60 -17.29 -3.53
N LYS A 282 -16.94 -18.28 -4.15
CA LYS A 282 -17.57 -19.46 -4.76
C LYS A 282 -17.05 -20.77 -4.14
N ILE A 283 -17.96 -21.73 -3.96
CA ILE A 283 -17.66 -23.02 -3.33
C ILE A 283 -16.61 -23.84 -4.11
N GLU A 284 -16.60 -23.74 -5.45
CA GLU A 284 -15.70 -24.48 -6.33
C GLU A 284 -14.23 -24.17 -6.04
N LYS A 285 -13.91 -22.93 -5.63
CA LYS A 285 -12.55 -22.51 -5.26
C LYS A 285 -11.99 -23.39 -4.15
N TYR A 286 -12.81 -23.73 -3.17
CA TYR A 286 -12.40 -24.49 -1.99
C TYR A 286 -12.41 -26.00 -2.20
N ARG A 287 -13.31 -26.50 -3.06
CA ARG A 287 -13.25 -27.89 -3.54
C ARG A 287 -11.95 -28.14 -4.32
N ASN A 288 -11.58 -27.22 -5.21
CA ASN A 288 -10.31 -27.30 -5.93
C ASN A 288 -9.12 -27.21 -4.95
N PHE A 289 -9.20 -26.35 -3.94
CA PHE A 289 -8.17 -26.27 -2.92
C PHE A 289 -8.00 -27.58 -2.15
N MET A 290 -9.08 -28.33 -1.86
CA MET A 290 -8.97 -29.66 -1.27
C MET A 290 -8.22 -30.63 -2.19
N THR A 291 -8.48 -30.60 -3.50
CA THR A 291 -7.70 -31.37 -4.48
C THR A 291 -6.22 -30.96 -4.49
N ASP A 292 -5.93 -29.66 -4.39
CA ASP A 292 -4.55 -29.17 -4.28
C ASP A 292 -3.88 -29.67 -2.99
N ILE A 293 -4.60 -29.73 -1.86
CA ILE A 293 -4.10 -30.28 -0.59
C ILE A 293 -3.73 -31.77 -0.72
N GLU A 294 -4.56 -32.56 -1.39
CA GLU A 294 -4.27 -33.98 -1.64
C GLU A 294 -3.02 -34.16 -2.52
N ASP A 295 -2.86 -33.29 -3.52
CA ASP A 295 -1.69 -33.27 -4.38
C ASP A 295 -0.41 -32.88 -3.61
N ILE A 296 -0.49 -31.86 -2.75
CA ILE A 296 0.60 -31.44 -1.85
C ILE A 296 1.00 -32.59 -0.92
N LYS A 297 0.02 -33.31 -0.34
CA LYS A 297 0.27 -34.48 0.51
C LYS A 297 1.04 -35.55 -0.25
N ARG A 298 0.54 -35.95 -1.42
CA ARG A 298 1.17 -37.00 -2.25
C ARG A 298 2.60 -36.64 -2.63
N LYS A 299 2.83 -35.39 -3.06
CA LYS A 299 4.17 -34.89 -3.43
C LYS A 299 5.12 -34.85 -2.23
N SER A 300 4.63 -34.41 -1.07
CA SER A 300 5.43 -34.31 0.15
C SER A 300 5.86 -35.68 0.67
N ILE A 301 4.95 -36.67 0.67
CA ILE A 301 5.26 -38.05 1.04
C ILE A 301 6.33 -38.62 0.09
N ALA A 302 6.11 -38.53 -1.22
CA ALA A 302 7.07 -39.03 -2.21
C ALA A 302 8.45 -38.36 -2.10
N PHE A 303 8.49 -37.06 -1.80
CA PHE A 303 9.73 -36.33 -1.57
C PHE A 303 10.49 -36.88 -0.35
N ILE A 304 9.81 -37.01 0.80
CA ILE A 304 10.41 -37.54 2.03
C ILE A 304 10.89 -38.98 1.83
N GLU A 305 10.10 -39.84 1.20
CA GLU A 305 10.51 -41.21 0.88
C GLU A 305 11.77 -41.24 0.00
N SER A 306 11.87 -40.33 -0.98
CA SER A 306 13.05 -40.18 -1.83
C SER A 306 14.29 -39.75 -1.04
N GLN A 307 14.16 -38.82 -0.08
CA GLN A 307 15.29 -38.42 0.78
C GLN A 307 15.70 -39.56 1.72
N LYS A 308 14.73 -40.28 2.30
CA LYS A 308 14.99 -41.43 3.19
C LYS A 308 15.65 -42.59 2.45
N SER A 309 15.28 -42.87 1.19
CA SER A 309 15.92 -43.93 0.39
C SER A 309 17.38 -43.63 0.03
N GLN A 310 17.76 -42.35 0.03
CA GLN A 310 19.15 -41.89 -0.08
C GLN A 310 19.92 -41.97 1.27
N GLY A 311 19.27 -42.43 2.34
CA GLY A 311 19.87 -42.56 3.67
C GLY A 311 19.89 -41.27 4.50
N LYS A 312 19.25 -40.18 4.03
CA LYS A 312 19.26 -38.89 4.72
C LYS A 312 18.53 -38.95 6.07
N VAL A 313 19.11 -38.27 7.06
CA VAL A 313 18.53 -37.96 8.37
C VAL A 313 17.78 -36.63 8.26
N ILE A 314 16.51 -36.64 8.65
CA ILE A 314 15.60 -35.50 8.50
C ILE A 314 15.11 -35.07 9.88
N TYR A 315 15.29 -33.80 10.24
CA TYR A 315 14.67 -33.17 11.41
C TYR A 315 13.60 -32.17 10.96
N GLY A 316 12.59 -31.93 11.79
CA GLY A 316 11.63 -30.86 11.58
C GLY A 316 12.15 -29.57 12.21
N MET A 317 12.08 -28.45 11.49
CA MET A 317 12.43 -27.14 12.05
C MET A 317 11.20 -26.45 12.67
N GLY A 318 11.23 -26.28 13.98
CA GLY A 318 10.15 -25.76 14.82
C GLY A 318 9.06 -26.79 15.14
N ALA A 319 8.32 -26.55 16.22
CA ALA A 319 7.13 -27.33 16.57
C ALA A 319 5.86 -26.46 16.67
N PRO A 320 5.44 -25.75 15.60
CA PRO A 320 4.27 -24.86 15.66
C PRO A 320 2.96 -25.66 15.60
N VAL A 321 1.86 -25.05 16.08
CA VAL A 321 0.51 -25.67 16.06
C VAL A 321 0.12 -26.11 14.64
N LYS A 322 0.28 -25.22 13.65
CA LYS A 322 0.07 -25.53 12.22
C LYS A 322 0.88 -26.74 11.73
N GLY A 323 2.13 -26.86 12.18
CA GLY A 323 3.01 -27.96 11.82
C GLY A 323 2.42 -29.31 12.21
N ASN A 324 1.68 -29.38 13.33
CA ASN A 324 1.04 -30.60 13.77
C ASN A 324 -0.16 -31.00 12.89
N THR A 325 -0.91 -30.06 12.30
CA THR A 325 -1.91 -30.39 11.27
C THR A 325 -1.24 -31.09 10.09
N LEU A 326 -0.15 -30.51 9.59
CA LEU A 326 0.57 -31.04 8.43
C LEU A 326 1.13 -32.44 8.71
N LEU A 327 1.88 -32.60 9.81
CA LEU A 327 2.50 -33.88 10.19
C LEU A 327 1.46 -34.99 10.27
N ASN A 328 0.36 -34.75 10.98
CA ASN A 328 -0.68 -35.75 11.19
C ASN A 328 -1.50 -36.02 9.92
N TYR A 329 -1.82 -35.00 9.13
CA TYR A 329 -2.53 -35.20 7.86
C TYR A 329 -1.70 -35.98 6.84
N PHE A 330 -0.38 -35.76 6.81
CA PHE A 330 0.54 -36.53 5.94
C PHE A 330 0.88 -37.91 6.51
N GLY A 331 0.69 -38.12 7.81
CA GLY A 331 1.01 -39.37 8.50
C GLY A 331 2.50 -39.49 8.85
N PHE A 332 3.22 -38.36 8.97
CA PHE A 332 4.62 -38.34 9.35
C PHE A 332 4.79 -38.62 10.84
N THR A 333 5.74 -39.51 11.14
CA THR A 333 6.11 -39.97 12.48
C THR A 333 7.62 -39.88 12.66
N THR A 334 8.14 -40.45 13.75
CA THR A 334 9.58 -40.60 14.00
C THR A 334 10.33 -41.40 12.94
N ARG A 335 9.63 -42.14 12.08
CA ARG A 335 10.21 -42.88 10.96
C ARG A 335 10.73 -41.93 9.87
N GLU A 336 9.91 -40.93 9.55
CA GLU A 336 10.19 -39.93 8.53
C GLU A 336 11.04 -38.79 9.09
N ILE A 337 10.63 -38.25 10.24
CA ILE A 337 11.22 -37.06 10.87
C ILE A 337 11.65 -37.42 12.30
N LYS A 338 12.97 -37.39 12.58
CA LYS A 338 13.51 -37.93 13.83
C LYS A 338 13.17 -37.06 15.06
N TYR A 339 13.35 -35.75 14.92
CA TYR A 339 13.12 -34.75 15.98
C TYR A 339 12.46 -33.50 15.42
N LEU A 340 11.74 -32.76 16.26
CA LEU A 340 11.40 -31.37 16.01
C LEU A 340 12.35 -30.48 16.80
N VAL A 341 13.09 -29.61 16.11
CA VAL A 341 14.06 -28.68 16.71
C VAL A 341 13.33 -27.41 17.12
N GLU A 342 13.49 -26.97 18.37
CA GLU A 342 12.73 -25.85 18.93
C GLU A 342 13.63 -24.94 19.79
N ILE A 343 13.28 -23.66 19.88
CA ILE A 343 13.97 -22.67 20.72
C ILE A 343 13.19 -22.37 22.01
N ASN A 344 11.89 -22.62 22.01
CA ASN A 344 11.05 -22.41 23.18
C ASN A 344 11.26 -23.51 24.24
N HIS A 345 11.95 -23.14 25.33
CA HIS A 345 12.21 -24.02 26.48
C HIS A 345 10.93 -24.63 27.11
N MET A 346 9.76 -24.00 26.98
CA MET A 346 8.49 -24.53 27.49
C MET A 346 8.03 -25.81 26.76
N LYS A 347 8.63 -26.14 25.62
CA LYS A 347 8.37 -27.35 24.84
C LYS A 347 9.43 -28.43 25.00
N LYS A 348 10.47 -28.18 25.80
CA LYS A 348 11.49 -29.18 26.12
C LYS A 348 10.86 -30.44 26.73
N ASP A 349 11.44 -31.60 26.43
CA ASP A 349 11.04 -32.92 26.96
C ASP A 349 9.59 -33.32 26.62
N LYS A 350 9.05 -32.75 25.53
CA LYS A 350 7.70 -33.06 25.03
C LYS A 350 7.75 -33.75 23.67
N VAL A 351 6.62 -34.31 23.27
CA VAL A 351 6.38 -34.89 21.95
C VAL A 351 5.26 -34.15 21.23
N ALA A 352 5.36 -34.10 19.90
CA ALA A 352 4.30 -33.59 19.04
C ALA A 352 3.01 -34.44 19.18
N PRO A 353 1.83 -33.80 19.25
CA PRO A 353 0.56 -34.50 19.46
C PRO A 353 0.26 -35.46 18.31
N LEU A 354 -0.12 -36.69 18.66
CA LEU A 354 -0.42 -37.83 17.80
C LEU A 354 0.77 -38.40 16.98
N SER A 355 1.58 -37.56 16.33
CA SER A 355 2.77 -38.02 15.57
C SER A 355 3.89 -38.55 16.47
N ASN A 356 3.89 -38.18 17.76
CA ASN A 356 4.84 -38.60 18.79
C ASN A 356 6.31 -38.29 18.45
N ILE A 357 6.57 -37.30 17.59
CA ILE A 357 7.92 -36.87 17.27
C ILE A 357 8.48 -36.10 18.47
N PRO A 358 9.64 -36.49 19.05
CA PRO A 358 10.24 -35.80 20.18
C PRO A 358 10.73 -34.40 19.82
N ILE A 359 10.58 -33.48 20.76
CA ILE A 359 11.12 -32.12 20.66
C ILE A 359 12.49 -32.08 21.31
N ILE A 360 13.47 -31.52 20.59
CA ILE A 360 14.81 -31.24 21.11
C ILE A 360 15.08 -29.74 21.01
N LEU A 361 15.76 -29.19 22.00
CA LEU A 361 16.19 -27.80 21.92
C LEU A 361 17.35 -27.68 20.94
N GLU A 362 17.33 -26.61 20.14
CA GLU A 362 18.41 -26.32 19.20
C GLU A 362 19.79 -26.28 19.89
N SER A 363 19.86 -25.71 21.09
CA SER A 363 21.07 -25.63 21.92
C SER A 363 21.57 -27.00 22.42
N GLU A 364 20.77 -28.05 22.31
CA GLU A 364 21.06 -29.41 22.79
C GLU A 364 21.34 -30.39 21.63
N LEU A 365 21.39 -29.90 20.39
CA LEU A 365 21.73 -30.73 19.23
C LEU A 365 23.21 -31.17 19.29
N GLU A 366 23.42 -32.48 19.38
CA GLU A 366 24.77 -33.08 19.27
C GLU A 366 25.28 -33.12 17.82
N SER A 367 24.37 -33.20 16.85
CA SER A 367 24.68 -33.22 15.42
C SER A 367 23.55 -32.63 14.57
N GLN A 368 23.92 -32.07 13.43
CA GLN A 368 23.00 -31.54 12.43
C GLN A 368 22.40 -32.67 11.57
N PRO A 369 21.16 -32.52 11.07
CA PRO A 369 20.58 -33.44 10.08
C PRO A 369 21.16 -33.17 8.69
N ASP A 370 20.91 -34.07 7.74
CA ASP A 370 21.16 -33.81 6.32
C ASP A 370 20.14 -32.81 5.76
N MET A 371 18.91 -32.80 6.31
CA MET A 371 17.84 -31.92 5.89
C MET A 371 16.93 -31.50 7.05
N TYR A 372 16.56 -30.21 7.05
CA TYR A 372 15.46 -29.66 7.84
C TYR A 372 14.16 -29.58 7.03
N TYR A 373 13.11 -30.22 7.54
CA TYR A 373 11.73 -30.05 7.06
C TYR A 373 11.05 -28.90 7.81
N CYS A 374 10.88 -27.75 7.16
CA CYS A 374 10.59 -26.48 7.81
C CYS A 374 9.11 -26.28 8.12
N LEU A 375 8.66 -26.72 9.30
CA LEU A 375 7.28 -26.54 9.78
C LEU A 375 6.97 -25.08 10.16
N THR A 376 8.01 -24.29 10.40
CA THR A 376 7.96 -22.85 10.69
C THR A 376 8.24 -21.99 9.44
N TRP A 377 7.74 -22.44 8.28
CA TRP A 377 7.98 -21.85 6.95
C TRP A 377 7.66 -20.35 6.83
N ASN A 378 6.79 -19.81 7.69
CA ASN A 378 6.46 -18.38 7.70
C ASN A 378 7.62 -17.49 8.20
N PHE A 379 8.71 -18.06 8.72
CA PHE A 379 9.93 -17.38 9.13
C PHE A 379 11.11 -17.61 8.17
N ARG A 380 10.82 -18.03 6.93
CA ARG A 380 11.83 -18.37 5.91
C ARG A 380 12.92 -17.30 5.74
N GLU A 381 12.57 -16.02 5.70
CA GLU A 381 13.57 -14.96 5.52
C GLU A 381 14.48 -14.81 6.74
N GLU A 382 13.95 -14.93 7.95
CA GLU A 382 14.77 -14.96 9.19
C GLU A 382 15.68 -16.19 9.22
N PHE A 383 15.20 -17.33 8.71
CA PHE A 383 15.99 -18.56 8.65
C PHE A 383 17.15 -18.49 7.66
N LYS A 384 16.94 -17.86 6.49
CA LYS A 384 18.04 -17.62 5.54
C LYS A 384 19.17 -16.80 6.16
N GLU A 385 18.83 -15.80 6.99
CA GLU A 385 19.83 -14.98 7.67
C GLU A 385 20.51 -15.74 8.81
N ARG A 386 19.73 -16.46 9.63
CA ARG A 386 20.24 -17.15 10.84
C ARG A 386 21.03 -18.42 10.54
N TYR A 387 20.65 -19.16 9.50
CA TYR A 387 21.16 -20.50 9.20
C TYR A 387 21.96 -20.57 7.89
N SER A 388 22.39 -19.43 7.35
CA SER A 388 23.20 -19.37 6.13
C SER A 388 24.45 -20.27 6.19
N GLU A 389 25.16 -20.28 7.33
CA GLU A 389 26.34 -21.13 7.51
C GLU A 389 26.01 -22.63 7.47
N LEU A 390 24.81 -23.02 7.92
CA LEU A 390 24.35 -24.41 7.84
C LEU A 390 24.02 -24.78 6.39
N GLU A 391 23.33 -23.90 5.66
CA GLU A 391 23.07 -24.08 4.22
C GLU A 391 24.37 -24.19 3.42
N ASP A 392 25.34 -23.30 3.69
CA ASP A 392 26.66 -23.30 3.04
C ASP A 392 27.47 -24.58 3.34
N SER A 393 27.25 -25.19 4.51
CA SER A 393 27.85 -26.48 4.89
C SER A 393 27.20 -27.69 4.20
N GLY A 394 26.14 -27.48 3.42
CA GLY A 394 25.44 -28.51 2.65
C GLY A 394 24.18 -29.06 3.30
N ILE A 395 23.70 -28.47 4.39
CA ILE A 395 22.43 -28.86 5.03
C ILE A 395 21.27 -28.30 4.24
N GLU A 396 20.30 -29.15 3.87
CA GLU A 396 19.16 -28.74 3.04
C GLU A 396 17.99 -28.23 3.90
N PHE A 397 17.35 -27.13 3.48
CA PHE A 397 16.13 -26.62 4.11
C PHE A 397 14.95 -26.76 3.16
N HIS A 398 14.06 -27.71 3.45
CA HIS A 398 12.86 -27.95 2.66
C HIS A 398 11.63 -27.27 3.27
N TYR A 399 10.99 -26.40 2.49
CA TYR A 399 9.80 -25.67 2.88
C TYR A 399 8.55 -26.32 2.24
N PRO A 400 7.65 -26.93 3.03
CA PRO A 400 6.47 -27.61 2.49
C PRO A 400 5.39 -26.67 1.96
N VAL A 401 5.45 -25.40 2.38
CA VAL A 401 4.57 -24.32 1.91
C VAL A 401 5.46 -23.24 1.33
N ILE A 402 5.19 -22.86 0.08
CA ILE A 402 5.91 -21.79 -0.61
C ILE A 402 5.00 -20.57 -0.63
N ILE A 403 5.41 -19.53 0.10
CA ILE A 403 4.74 -18.23 0.03
C ILE A 403 4.94 -17.69 -1.38
N LYS A 404 3.84 -17.58 -2.14
CA LYS A 404 3.88 -16.96 -3.45
C LYS A 404 4.10 -15.46 -3.23
N GLU A 405 5.09 -14.91 -3.93
CA GLU A 405 5.22 -13.46 -4.00
C GLU A 405 4.00 -12.92 -4.74
N HIS A 406 3.06 -12.37 -3.97
CA HIS A 406 2.10 -11.48 -4.54
C HIS A 406 2.81 -10.13 -4.64
N LYS A 407 2.97 -9.61 -5.86
CA LYS A 407 3.27 -8.18 -6.06
C LYS A 407 2.37 -7.46 -5.09
N ALA A 408 2.95 -6.75 -4.11
CA ALA A 408 2.15 -6.04 -3.15
C ALA A 408 1.23 -5.13 -3.96
N THR A 409 -0.04 -5.50 -4.08
CA THR A 409 -1.14 -4.58 -4.37
C THR A 409 -1.35 -3.75 -3.10
N SER A 410 -0.27 -3.30 -2.47
CA SER A 410 -0.28 -2.13 -1.63
C SER A 410 -0.44 -0.97 -2.59
N ILE A 411 -1.67 -0.76 -3.08
CA ILE A 411 -2.17 0.60 -3.21
C ILE A 411 -1.91 1.17 -1.82
N PRO A 412 -0.85 1.97 -1.62
CA PRO A 412 -0.58 2.52 -0.30
C PRO A 412 -1.85 3.26 0.11
N ARG A 413 -2.09 3.41 1.41
CA ARG A 413 -3.06 4.44 1.82
C ARG A 413 -2.54 5.71 1.18
N VAL A 414 -3.19 6.20 0.12
CA VAL A 414 -3.14 7.61 -0.22
C VAL A 414 -3.77 8.21 1.01
N ILE A 415 -2.91 8.57 1.95
CA ILE A 415 -3.25 9.39 3.06
C ILE A 415 -3.68 10.69 2.39
N SER A 416 -4.97 10.78 2.07
CA SER A 416 -5.66 12.05 1.96
C SER A 416 -5.83 12.59 3.38
N ASP A 417 -4.73 12.65 4.14
CA ASP A 417 -4.54 13.75 5.07
C ASP A 417 -4.34 14.94 4.14
N ALA A 418 -5.45 15.49 3.68
CA ALA A 418 -5.50 16.90 3.44
C ALA A 418 -5.10 17.54 4.79
N ILE A 419 -3.80 17.74 5.00
CA ILE A 419 -3.35 18.92 5.73
C ILE A 419 -3.96 20.04 4.90
N LYS A 420 -5.14 20.46 5.31
CA LYS A 420 -5.82 21.58 4.72
C LYS A 420 -5.02 22.79 5.16
N VAL A 421 -3.98 23.09 4.40
CA VAL A 421 -3.26 24.33 4.56
C VAL A 421 -4.15 25.35 3.87
N SER A 422 -5.07 25.93 4.62
CA SER A 422 -5.89 27.02 4.09
C SER A 422 -5.00 28.24 3.96
N MET A 423 -4.57 28.55 2.74
CA MET A 423 -3.86 29.80 2.47
C MET A 423 -4.84 30.95 2.73
N ASN A 424 -4.40 31.94 3.51
CA ASN A 424 -5.14 33.18 3.66
C ASN A 424 -5.01 33.99 2.37
N LYS A 425 -6.06 34.72 2.01
CA LYS A 425 -6.11 35.51 0.76
C LYS A 425 -5.04 36.60 0.65
N ASN A 426 -4.47 37.01 1.79
CA ASN A 426 -3.41 38.02 1.86
C ASN A 426 -2.00 37.44 2.05
N ASP A 427 -1.87 36.11 2.15
CA ASP A 427 -0.56 35.44 2.24
C ASP A 427 0.28 35.75 0.99
N LYS A 428 1.59 35.91 1.18
CA LYS A 428 2.50 36.24 0.08
C LYS A 428 2.82 34.99 -0.72
N VAL A 429 2.35 34.96 -1.97
CA VAL A 429 2.54 33.82 -2.87
C VAL A 429 3.57 34.18 -3.93
N LEU A 430 4.75 33.57 -3.86
CA LEU A 430 5.79 33.72 -4.87
C LEU A 430 5.59 32.70 -6.00
N ILE A 431 5.62 33.16 -7.25
CA ILE A 431 5.43 32.30 -8.42
C ILE A 431 6.63 32.48 -9.36
N THR A 432 7.60 31.58 -9.31
CA THR A 432 8.72 31.63 -10.26
C THR A 432 8.26 31.12 -11.63
N GLY A 433 8.70 31.73 -12.73
CA GLY A 433 8.21 31.40 -14.06
C GLY A 433 6.80 31.96 -14.31
N GLY A 434 6.45 33.05 -13.60
CA GLY A 434 5.13 33.69 -13.63
C GLY A 434 4.73 34.22 -15.02
N SER A 435 5.69 34.54 -15.88
CA SER A 435 5.43 34.95 -17.26
C SER A 435 5.31 33.79 -18.26
N GLY A 436 5.49 32.54 -17.81
CA GLY A 436 5.39 31.34 -18.64
C GLY A 436 3.95 30.83 -18.80
N LEU A 437 3.81 29.74 -19.55
CA LEU A 437 2.55 29.04 -19.82
C LEU A 437 1.70 28.79 -18.56
N VAL A 438 2.26 28.05 -17.60
CA VAL A 438 1.56 27.68 -16.37
C VAL A 438 1.51 28.85 -15.39
N GLY A 439 2.53 29.71 -15.39
CA GLY A 439 2.60 30.89 -14.53
C GLY A 439 1.45 31.87 -14.76
N HIS A 440 1.17 32.24 -16.01
CA HIS A 440 0.05 33.11 -16.37
C HIS A 440 -1.29 32.50 -15.93
N ALA A 441 -1.48 31.22 -16.23
CA ALA A 441 -2.69 30.50 -15.84
C ALA A 441 -2.88 30.44 -14.32
N LEU A 442 -1.81 30.22 -13.57
CA LEU A 442 -1.85 30.16 -12.10
C LEU A 442 -2.14 31.53 -11.49
N VAL A 443 -1.54 32.61 -11.98
CA VAL A 443 -1.84 33.97 -11.51
C VAL A 443 -3.32 34.29 -11.71
N LYS A 444 -3.87 33.95 -12.88
CA LYS A 444 -5.31 34.10 -13.17
C LYS A 444 -6.17 33.31 -12.18
N VAL A 445 -5.89 32.01 -12.01
CA VAL A 445 -6.64 31.14 -11.10
C VAL A 445 -6.59 31.63 -9.65
N LEU A 446 -5.42 32.03 -9.15
CA LEU A 446 -5.29 32.55 -7.78
C LEU A 446 -6.02 33.89 -7.63
N SER A 447 -5.93 34.79 -8.61
CA SER A 447 -6.65 36.07 -8.57
C SER A 447 -8.17 35.87 -8.57
N GLU A 448 -8.69 34.97 -9.41
CA GLU A 448 -10.12 34.59 -9.44
C GLU A 448 -10.58 33.95 -8.12
N ASN A 449 -9.66 33.28 -7.41
CA ASN A 449 -9.90 32.74 -6.08
C ASN A 449 -9.66 33.77 -4.95
N GLY A 450 -9.46 35.05 -5.28
CA GLY A 450 -9.42 36.17 -4.34
C GLY A 450 -8.07 36.41 -3.67
N PHE A 451 -6.98 35.80 -4.14
CA PHE A 451 -5.65 36.10 -3.63
C PHE A 451 -5.16 37.46 -4.15
N THR A 452 -4.67 38.32 -3.25
CA THR A 452 -4.32 39.71 -3.57
C THR A 452 -2.81 39.99 -3.56
N ASN A 453 -2.03 39.10 -2.94
CA ASN A 453 -0.60 39.31 -2.66
C ASN A 453 0.27 38.31 -3.46
N LEU A 454 0.17 38.41 -4.78
CA LEU A 454 0.84 37.52 -5.73
C LEU A 454 2.12 38.18 -6.26
N TRP A 455 3.22 37.43 -6.26
CA TRP A 455 4.53 37.86 -6.74
C TRP A 455 4.99 36.97 -7.89
N PRO A 456 4.48 37.17 -9.12
CA PRO A 456 4.99 36.46 -10.30
C PRO A 456 6.37 36.99 -10.69
N LEU A 457 7.34 36.10 -10.87
CA LEU A 457 8.69 36.42 -11.32
C LEU A 457 8.98 35.83 -12.69
N SER A 458 9.63 36.63 -13.54
CA SER A 458 10.28 36.21 -14.77
C SER A 458 11.80 36.24 -14.63
N SER A 459 12.52 35.74 -15.64
CA SER A 459 13.98 35.86 -15.69
C SER A 459 14.49 37.31 -15.78
N LYS A 460 13.63 38.28 -16.09
CA LYS A 460 13.98 39.71 -16.05
C LYS A 460 13.97 40.28 -14.62
N ASP A 461 13.25 39.63 -13.72
CA ASP A 461 13.09 40.08 -12.33
C ASP A 461 14.12 39.42 -11.40
N CYS A 462 14.48 38.16 -11.70
CA CYS A 462 15.46 37.38 -10.96
C CYS A 462 16.02 36.27 -11.84
N ASP A 463 17.34 36.24 -12.05
CA ASP A 463 17.99 35.04 -12.55
C ASP A 463 18.10 34.03 -11.40
N LEU A 464 17.42 32.88 -11.56
CA LEU A 464 17.35 31.87 -10.50
C LEU A 464 18.62 31.01 -10.41
N ILE A 465 19.52 31.09 -11.40
CA ILE A 465 20.85 30.46 -11.33
C ILE A 465 21.75 31.27 -10.40
N GLU A 466 21.57 32.59 -10.37
CA GLU A 466 22.36 33.52 -9.55
C GLU A 466 21.85 33.55 -8.10
N LYS A 467 22.48 32.77 -7.24
CA LYS A 467 22.10 32.63 -5.82
C LYS A 467 21.88 33.97 -5.10
N ASN A 468 22.73 34.96 -5.35
CA ASN A 468 22.61 36.27 -4.70
C ASN A 468 21.32 37.00 -5.09
N GLN A 469 20.90 36.90 -6.36
CA GLN A 469 19.63 37.49 -6.81
C GLN A 469 18.44 36.78 -6.16
N VAL A 470 18.50 35.44 -6.06
CA VAL A 470 17.46 34.64 -5.38
C VAL A 470 17.35 35.07 -3.91
N GLU A 471 18.48 35.13 -3.18
CA GLU A 471 18.50 35.55 -1.77
C GLU A 471 18.00 36.99 -1.58
N GLU A 472 18.34 37.92 -2.47
CA GLU A 472 17.84 39.30 -2.44
C GLU A 472 16.32 39.36 -2.62
N VAL A 473 15.80 38.71 -3.67
CA VAL A 473 14.37 38.75 -4.01
C VAL A 473 13.54 38.03 -2.95
N PHE A 474 13.97 36.86 -2.48
CA PHE A 474 13.31 36.14 -1.40
C PHE A 474 13.38 36.92 -0.08
N GLY A 475 14.50 37.58 0.22
CA GLY A 475 14.66 38.43 1.41
C GLY A 475 13.76 39.67 1.39
N ARG A 476 13.53 40.25 0.20
CA ARG A 476 12.61 41.37 -0.01
C ARG A 476 11.15 40.95 0.13
N ILE A 477 10.76 39.85 -0.52
CA ILE A 477 9.36 39.40 -0.55
C ILE A 477 8.97 38.75 0.77
N LYS A 478 9.82 37.84 1.28
CA LYS A 478 9.55 36.93 2.42
C LYS A 478 8.25 36.15 2.20
N PRO A 479 8.21 35.24 1.20
CA PRO A 479 6.99 34.56 0.82
C PRO A 479 6.51 33.59 1.90
N ASP A 480 5.19 33.45 2.02
CA ASP A 480 4.56 32.41 2.83
C ASP A 480 4.50 31.08 2.06
N TYR A 481 4.25 31.16 0.75
CA TYR A 481 4.07 30.03 -0.16
C TYR A 481 4.85 30.25 -1.45
N VAL A 482 5.37 29.16 -2.01
CA VAL A 482 6.13 29.20 -3.27
C VAL A 482 5.53 28.23 -4.28
N PHE A 483 5.19 28.72 -5.46
CA PHE A 483 4.99 27.93 -6.66
C PHE A 483 6.24 28.03 -7.53
N HIS A 484 7.06 26.97 -7.51
CA HIS A 484 8.27 26.89 -8.31
C HIS A 484 7.98 26.25 -9.68
N LEU A 485 7.58 27.09 -10.65
CA LEU A 485 7.22 26.66 -12.01
C LEU A 485 8.31 26.94 -13.07
N ALA A 486 9.39 27.63 -12.69
CA ALA A 486 10.48 27.95 -13.62
C ALA A 486 11.25 26.68 -13.99
N ALA A 487 11.57 26.55 -15.28
CA ALA A 487 12.36 25.44 -15.80
C ALA A 487 13.02 25.84 -17.12
N LYS A 488 14.18 25.26 -17.40
CA LYS A 488 14.70 25.19 -18.77
C LYS A 488 14.22 23.88 -19.39
N VAL A 489 13.32 23.98 -20.36
CA VAL A 489 12.62 22.83 -20.95
C VAL A 489 12.53 22.99 -22.46
N PHE A 490 12.67 21.87 -23.16
CA PHE A 490 12.55 21.78 -24.61
C PHE A 490 11.66 20.58 -25.00
N GLY A 491 11.30 20.47 -26.28
CA GLY A 491 10.86 19.21 -26.88
C GLY A 491 12.01 18.18 -26.95
N ILE A 492 11.73 16.99 -27.50
CA ILE A 492 12.70 15.88 -27.56
C ILE A 492 14.01 16.32 -28.26
N GLY A 493 13.93 17.06 -29.38
CA GLY A 493 15.11 17.51 -30.11
C GLY A 493 16.04 18.43 -29.30
N GLY A 494 15.47 19.37 -28.53
CA GLY A 494 16.26 20.27 -27.70
C GLY A 494 16.86 19.59 -26.47
N ASN A 495 16.12 18.68 -25.82
CA ASN A 495 16.66 17.92 -24.68
C ASN A 495 17.85 17.04 -25.08
N THR A 496 17.80 16.41 -26.26
CA THR A 496 18.92 15.61 -26.76
C THR A 496 20.15 16.48 -27.07
N LYS A 497 19.93 17.69 -27.61
CA LYS A 497 21.02 18.59 -28.03
C LYS A 497 21.70 19.33 -26.88
N TYR A 498 20.95 19.77 -25.88
CA TYR A 498 21.43 20.66 -24.80
C TYR A 498 21.45 19.99 -23.42
N GLN A 499 21.84 18.71 -23.36
CA GLN A 499 21.75 17.90 -22.13
C GLN A 499 22.49 18.53 -20.93
N ALA A 500 23.72 19.01 -21.14
CA ALA A 500 24.52 19.61 -20.08
C ALA A 500 23.89 20.89 -19.52
N ASP A 501 23.47 21.80 -20.41
CA ASP A 501 22.84 23.07 -20.03
C ASP A 501 21.52 22.84 -19.30
N VAL A 502 20.67 21.94 -19.81
CA VAL A 502 19.39 21.60 -19.19
C VAL A 502 19.58 21.00 -17.80
N LEU A 503 20.56 20.10 -17.63
CA LEU A 503 20.86 19.53 -16.31
C LEU A 503 21.36 20.62 -15.35
N TYR A 504 22.42 21.33 -15.73
CA TYR A 504 23.07 22.33 -14.88
C TYR A 504 22.09 23.42 -14.44
N GLU A 505 21.43 24.09 -15.39
CA GLU A 505 20.60 25.25 -15.09
C GLU A 505 19.38 24.88 -14.23
N ASN A 506 18.72 23.74 -14.51
CA ASN A 506 17.62 23.30 -13.67
C ASN A 506 18.10 22.89 -12.27
N VAL A 507 19.23 22.19 -12.13
CA VAL A 507 19.75 21.81 -10.81
C VAL A 507 20.06 23.04 -9.96
N ILE A 508 20.76 24.02 -10.52
CA ILE A 508 21.14 25.23 -9.77
C ILE A 508 19.89 26.05 -9.41
N MET A 509 19.00 26.30 -10.38
CA MET A 509 17.74 27.02 -10.15
C MET A 509 16.87 26.36 -9.07
N ASN A 510 16.63 25.05 -9.19
CA ASN A 510 15.81 24.31 -8.24
C ASN A 510 16.43 24.38 -6.84
N THR A 511 17.76 24.16 -6.74
CA THR A 511 18.48 24.15 -5.45
C THR A 511 18.44 25.52 -4.79
N ASN A 512 18.70 26.61 -5.53
CA ASN A 512 18.68 27.96 -4.98
C ASN A 512 17.30 28.33 -4.44
N VAL A 513 16.24 28.05 -5.19
CA VAL A 513 14.85 28.35 -4.78
C VAL A 513 14.46 27.55 -3.53
N ILE A 514 14.72 26.24 -3.53
CA ILE A 514 14.34 25.36 -2.41
C ILE A 514 15.14 25.71 -1.16
N GLU A 515 16.45 25.92 -1.25
CA GLU A 515 17.26 26.31 -0.10
C GLU A 515 16.87 27.68 0.45
N CYS A 516 16.56 28.65 -0.41
CA CYS A 516 16.13 29.97 0.06
C CYS A 516 14.76 29.91 0.74
N ALA A 517 13.81 29.17 0.17
CA ALA A 517 12.51 28.92 0.77
C ALA A 517 12.63 28.26 2.16
N ARG A 518 13.49 27.25 2.28
CA ARG A 518 13.79 26.55 3.53
C ARG A 518 14.37 27.49 4.59
N LYS A 519 15.42 28.25 4.24
CA LYS A 519 16.07 29.22 5.16
C LYS A 519 15.12 30.29 5.70
N LEU A 520 14.12 30.68 4.92
CA LEU A 520 13.13 31.69 5.30
C LEU A 520 11.88 31.11 5.95
N GLY A 521 11.77 29.79 6.10
CA GLY A 521 10.62 29.15 6.73
C GLY A 521 9.34 29.28 5.92
N VAL A 522 9.42 29.16 4.59
CA VAL A 522 8.24 29.06 3.72
C VAL A 522 7.36 27.90 4.20
N LYS A 523 6.04 28.12 4.29
CA LYS A 523 5.10 27.15 4.84
C LYS A 523 4.95 25.91 3.94
N LYS A 524 4.89 26.14 2.62
CA LYS A 524 4.73 25.06 1.64
C LYS A 524 5.24 25.44 0.25
N ILE A 525 5.82 24.47 -0.44
CA ILE A 525 6.37 24.62 -1.80
C ILE A 525 5.62 23.71 -2.76
N VAL A 526 5.04 24.24 -3.84
CA VAL A 526 4.59 23.44 -4.99
C VAL A 526 5.62 23.58 -6.09
N ALA A 527 6.35 22.51 -6.37
CA ALA A 527 7.40 22.49 -7.38
C ALA A 527 6.96 21.70 -8.60
N MET A 528 7.14 22.27 -9.79
CA MET A 528 6.77 21.62 -11.06
C MET A 528 7.81 20.58 -11.45
N GLY A 529 7.41 19.31 -11.34
CA GLY A 529 8.11 18.14 -11.86
C GLY A 529 7.92 17.98 -13.37
N SER A 530 8.04 16.74 -13.84
CA SER A 530 7.81 16.38 -15.24
C SER A 530 7.56 14.90 -15.34
N GLY A 531 6.64 14.46 -16.18
CA GLY A 531 6.44 13.04 -16.46
C GLY A 531 7.67 12.33 -17.04
N CYS A 532 8.71 13.05 -17.47
CA CYS A 532 10.00 12.46 -17.84
C CYS A 532 10.75 11.82 -16.66
N VAL A 533 10.35 12.10 -15.40
CA VAL A 533 10.98 11.49 -14.21
C VAL A 533 10.68 10.01 -14.06
N TYR A 534 9.66 9.50 -14.76
CA TYR A 534 9.34 8.08 -14.68
C TYR A 534 10.36 7.24 -15.44
N PRO A 535 10.68 6.04 -14.93
CA PRO A 535 11.45 5.07 -15.68
C PRO A 535 10.72 4.63 -16.94
N ASP A 536 11.47 4.14 -17.93
CA ASP A 536 10.90 3.52 -19.13
C ASP A 536 10.42 2.09 -18.82
N LEU A 537 9.44 2.00 -17.91
CA LEU A 537 8.72 0.77 -17.64
C LEU A 537 7.67 0.62 -18.73
N ALA A 538 7.52 -0.56 -19.31
CA ALA A 538 6.40 -0.89 -20.19
C ALA A 538 5.06 -0.97 -19.41
N SER A 539 4.77 0.03 -18.59
CA SER A 539 3.57 0.17 -17.77
C SER A 539 2.46 0.85 -18.56
N GLU A 540 1.22 0.38 -18.40
CA GLU A 540 0.05 1.01 -19.02
C GLU A 540 -0.39 2.31 -18.33
N GLU A 541 0.05 2.51 -17.08
CA GLU A 541 -0.29 3.64 -16.23
C GLU A 541 0.87 3.97 -15.28
N LEU A 542 1.09 5.26 -15.03
CA LEU A 542 2.18 5.78 -14.21
C LEU A 542 1.64 6.25 -12.85
N PHE A 543 2.15 5.65 -11.78
CA PHE A 543 1.87 5.95 -10.38
C PHE A 543 3.08 6.64 -9.73
N GLU A 544 2.85 7.56 -8.81
CA GLU A 544 3.91 8.38 -8.21
C GLU A 544 5.00 7.58 -7.49
N GLU A 545 4.70 6.40 -6.97
CA GLU A 545 5.66 5.51 -6.32
C GLU A 545 6.69 4.95 -7.30
N GLN A 546 6.39 4.98 -8.60
CA GLN A 546 7.24 4.42 -9.64
C GLN A 546 8.39 5.35 -10.06
N ILE A 547 8.44 6.60 -9.57
CA ILE A 547 9.47 7.60 -9.95
C ILE A 547 10.90 7.05 -9.78
N TRP A 548 11.12 6.16 -8.80
CA TRP A 548 12.44 5.63 -8.45
C TRP A 548 12.74 4.22 -8.99
N LEU A 549 11.80 3.58 -9.70
CA LEU A 549 11.89 2.17 -10.12
C LEU A 549 12.75 1.92 -11.37
N GLY A 550 13.78 2.74 -11.62
CA GLY A 550 14.69 2.56 -12.74
C GLY A 550 15.15 3.88 -13.38
N ALA A 551 15.92 3.77 -14.46
CA ALA A 551 16.42 4.93 -15.20
C ALA A 551 15.32 5.55 -16.10
N PRO A 552 15.27 6.90 -16.24
CA PRO A 552 14.41 7.56 -17.21
C PRO A 552 14.88 7.28 -18.65
N HIS A 553 14.00 7.52 -19.63
CA HIS A 553 14.33 7.36 -21.04
C HIS A 553 15.51 8.27 -21.45
N GLU A 554 16.47 7.72 -22.20
CA GLU A 554 17.76 8.37 -22.50
C GLU A 554 17.63 9.76 -23.15
N SER A 555 16.66 9.94 -24.06
CA SER A 555 16.44 11.19 -24.79
C SER A 555 16.03 12.39 -23.92
N VAL A 556 15.65 12.15 -22.66
CA VAL A 556 15.24 13.18 -21.69
C VAL A 556 15.91 13.00 -20.34
N ALA A 557 16.93 12.15 -20.24
CA ALA A 557 17.52 11.72 -18.97
C ALA A 557 18.10 12.90 -18.16
N ALA A 558 18.81 13.83 -18.81
CA ALA A 558 19.35 15.03 -18.17
C ALA A 558 18.26 15.87 -17.47
N TYR A 559 17.16 16.17 -18.19
CA TYR A 559 16.03 16.90 -17.62
C TYR A 559 15.34 16.13 -16.51
N ALA A 560 15.11 14.83 -16.72
CA ALA A 560 14.47 13.94 -15.75
C ALA A 560 15.27 13.87 -14.43
N HIS A 561 16.59 13.71 -14.50
CA HIS A 561 17.45 13.67 -13.33
C HIS A 561 17.52 15.00 -12.59
N SER A 562 17.49 16.14 -13.30
CA SER A 562 17.39 17.45 -12.64
C SER A 562 16.14 17.58 -11.76
N LYS A 563 15.01 17.01 -12.22
CA LYS A 563 13.74 17.00 -11.49
C LYS A 563 13.67 15.92 -10.40
N ARG A 564 14.29 14.75 -10.61
CA ARG A 564 14.45 13.76 -9.53
C ARG A 564 15.31 14.29 -8.38
N LEU A 565 16.40 15.02 -8.69
CA LEU A 565 17.20 15.69 -7.66
C LEU A 565 16.36 16.72 -6.89
N MET A 566 15.53 17.51 -7.60
CA MET A 566 14.59 18.43 -6.96
C MET A 566 13.64 17.71 -5.99
N LEU A 567 13.07 16.56 -6.39
CA LEU A 567 12.23 15.75 -5.50
C LEU A 567 13.00 15.22 -4.28
N ALA A 568 14.21 14.72 -4.48
CA ALA A 568 15.06 14.26 -3.37
C ALA A 568 15.36 15.40 -2.39
N HIS A 569 15.63 16.60 -2.90
CA HIS A 569 15.86 17.80 -2.10
C HIS A 569 14.60 18.19 -1.30
N LEU A 570 13.43 18.22 -1.94
CA LEU A 570 12.15 18.48 -1.26
C LEU A 570 11.87 17.47 -0.12
N ASN A 571 12.11 16.19 -0.36
CA ASN A 571 12.00 15.15 0.67
C ASN A 571 12.95 15.41 1.85
N ALA A 572 14.20 15.77 1.56
CA ALA A 572 15.20 16.04 2.60
C ALA A 572 14.79 17.22 3.49
N ILE A 573 14.32 18.33 2.90
CA ILE A 573 13.92 19.51 3.68
C ILE A 573 12.63 19.27 4.47
N LYS A 574 11.72 18.43 3.96
CA LYS A 574 10.52 18.03 4.72
C LYS A 574 10.90 17.17 5.92
N ALA A 575 11.79 16.20 5.73
CA ALA A 575 12.25 15.33 6.81
C ALA A 575 13.04 16.08 7.88
N GLN A 576 13.86 17.06 7.48
CA GLN A 576 14.72 17.80 8.41
C GLN A 576 13.99 18.96 9.10
N ASP A 577 13.28 19.79 8.33
CA ASP A 577 12.78 21.09 8.79
C ASP A 577 11.24 21.15 8.81
N GLY A 578 10.55 20.10 8.35
CA GLY A 578 9.09 20.03 8.33
C GLY A 578 8.42 20.89 7.26
N THR A 579 9.18 21.49 6.34
CA THR A 579 8.62 22.28 5.22
C THR A 579 7.82 21.36 4.30
N ASP A 580 6.51 21.59 4.20
CA ASP A 580 5.64 20.76 3.36
C ASP A 580 5.84 21.08 1.88
N PHE A 581 5.54 20.12 1.01
CA PHE A 581 5.66 20.34 -0.43
C PHE A 581 4.68 19.49 -1.25
N VAL A 582 4.46 19.93 -2.49
CA VAL A 582 3.95 19.09 -3.57
C VAL A 582 4.97 19.06 -4.70
N PHE A 583 5.31 17.88 -5.18
CA PHE A 583 6.08 17.69 -6.41
C PHE A 583 5.10 17.31 -7.53
N ALA A 584 4.69 18.31 -8.30
CA ALA A 584 3.65 18.20 -9.31
C ALA A 584 4.19 17.58 -10.61
N VAL A 585 3.92 16.30 -10.84
CA VAL A 585 4.41 15.56 -12.01
C VAL A 585 3.41 15.68 -13.15
N SER A 586 3.69 16.56 -14.11
CA SER A 586 2.78 16.81 -15.23
C SER A 586 3.10 16.02 -16.49
N GLY A 587 2.06 15.69 -17.25
CA GLY A 587 2.17 15.22 -18.63
C GLY A 587 2.49 16.32 -19.65
N ASN A 588 1.85 16.26 -20.82
CA ASN A 588 2.05 17.22 -21.89
C ASN A 588 1.14 18.44 -21.71
N ILE A 589 1.68 19.52 -21.18
CA ILE A 589 0.95 20.78 -20.99
C ILE A 589 0.98 21.61 -22.28
N PHE A 590 -0.12 22.29 -22.61
CA PHE A 590 -0.19 23.28 -23.68
C PHE A 590 -1.20 24.39 -23.36
N GLY A 591 -1.15 25.51 -24.09
CA GLY A 591 -2.09 26.62 -23.92
C GLY A 591 -1.51 27.98 -24.33
N PRO A 592 -2.22 29.07 -24.03
CA PRO A 592 -1.71 30.44 -24.18
C PRO A 592 -0.34 30.66 -23.50
N HIS A 593 0.53 31.48 -24.10
CA HIS A 593 1.88 31.81 -23.61
C HIS A 593 2.90 30.65 -23.60
N ASP A 594 2.61 29.54 -24.28
CA ASP A 594 3.60 28.48 -24.55
C ASP A 594 4.72 28.96 -25.50
N SER A 595 5.77 28.15 -25.63
CA SER A 595 6.77 28.30 -26.68
C SER A 595 6.29 27.61 -27.96
N PHE A 596 6.01 28.42 -28.98
CA PHE A 596 5.60 27.99 -30.32
C PHE A 596 6.80 27.76 -31.26
N ASN A 597 7.99 27.49 -30.70
CA ASN A 597 9.18 27.20 -31.49
C ASN A 597 9.01 25.95 -32.37
N LEU A 598 9.41 26.05 -33.63
CA LEU A 598 9.25 24.97 -34.62
C LEU A 598 10.30 23.86 -34.48
N ASP A 599 11.49 24.18 -33.97
CA ASP A 599 12.65 23.29 -33.93
C ASP A 599 12.77 22.54 -32.60
N HIS A 600 12.43 23.21 -31.50
CA HIS A 600 12.60 22.69 -30.14
C HIS A 600 11.39 22.93 -29.22
N GLY A 601 10.24 23.33 -29.78
CA GLY A 601 8.99 23.44 -29.04
C GLY A 601 8.39 22.08 -28.66
N ASN A 602 7.40 22.11 -27.77
CA ASN A 602 6.62 20.93 -27.40
C ASN A 602 5.64 20.55 -28.53
N VAL A 603 5.13 19.31 -28.50
CA VAL A 603 4.36 18.72 -29.60
C VAL A 603 3.14 19.57 -29.99
N ALA A 604 2.26 19.90 -29.04
CA ALA A 604 1.04 20.67 -29.34
C ALA A 604 1.30 22.09 -29.87
N PRO A 605 2.09 22.97 -29.19
CA PRO A 605 2.33 24.33 -29.68
C PRO A 605 3.09 24.34 -31.01
N SER A 606 4.07 23.44 -31.21
CA SER A 606 4.80 23.36 -32.48
C SER A 606 3.89 22.94 -33.64
N LEU A 607 2.97 21.98 -33.44
CA LEU A 607 2.00 21.58 -34.46
C LEU A 607 1.03 22.73 -34.78
N ILE A 608 0.49 23.42 -33.77
CA ILE A 608 -0.39 24.58 -33.98
C ILE A 608 0.31 25.62 -34.87
N HIS A 609 1.57 25.96 -34.56
CA HIS A 609 2.32 26.93 -35.32
C HIS A 609 2.64 26.46 -36.75
N LYS A 610 3.05 25.19 -36.93
CA LYS A 610 3.28 24.60 -38.25
C LYS A 610 2.06 24.70 -39.16
N PHE A 611 0.87 24.40 -38.63
CA PHE A 611 -0.37 24.50 -39.41
C PHE A 611 -0.72 25.95 -39.79
N ILE A 612 -0.47 26.93 -38.92
CA ILE A 612 -0.65 28.35 -39.24
C ILE A 612 0.27 28.77 -40.39
N ILE A 613 1.56 28.43 -40.32
CA ILE A 613 2.53 28.73 -41.38
C ILE A 613 2.15 28.03 -42.68
N ALA A 614 1.82 26.73 -42.63
CA ALA A 614 1.45 25.96 -43.81
C ALA A 614 0.22 26.55 -44.52
N ASN A 615 -0.79 26.98 -43.76
CA ASN A 615 -1.95 27.66 -44.34
C ASN A 615 -1.60 29.01 -44.99
N ARG A 616 -0.73 29.80 -44.34
CA ARG A 616 -0.29 31.11 -44.81
C ARG A 616 0.54 30.98 -46.09
N ASP A 617 1.50 30.05 -46.09
CA ASP A 617 2.54 29.93 -47.11
C ASP A 617 2.19 28.89 -48.20
N LYS A 618 1.04 28.21 -48.07
CA LYS A 618 0.56 27.15 -48.98
C LYS A 618 1.55 25.99 -49.12
N THR A 619 2.10 25.56 -48.00
CA THR A 619 3.06 24.45 -47.88
C THR A 619 2.45 23.25 -47.13
N SER A 620 3.18 22.13 -47.09
CA SER A 620 2.80 20.95 -46.31
C SER A 620 3.32 21.02 -44.86
N VAL A 621 2.69 20.28 -43.95
CA VAL A 621 3.12 20.14 -42.55
C VAL A 621 3.89 18.85 -42.37
N SER A 622 5.10 18.95 -41.80
CA SER A 622 5.86 17.77 -41.35
C SER A 622 5.57 17.43 -39.88
N VAL A 623 5.00 16.24 -39.66
CA VAL A 623 4.76 15.62 -38.36
C VAL A 623 5.86 14.61 -38.08
N TRP A 624 6.49 14.68 -36.91
CA TRP A 624 7.60 13.78 -36.56
C TRP A 624 7.10 12.37 -36.23
N ALA A 625 7.86 11.38 -36.69
CA ALA A 625 7.63 9.95 -36.46
C ALA A 625 6.24 9.49 -36.96
N SER A 626 5.61 8.54 -36.27
CA SER A 626 4.37 7.91 -36.71
C SER A 626 3.10 8.62 -36.22
N GLY A 627 3.22 9.54 -35.25
CA GLY A 627 2.08 10.16 -34.56
C GLY A 627 1.28 9.21 -33.65
N LYS A 628 1.71 7.95 -33.50
CA LYS A 628 1.00 6.91 -32.74
C LYS A 628 1.21 7.00 -31.22
N ALA A 629 2.22 7.73 -30.78
CA ALA A 629 2.52 7.88 -29.36
C ALA A 629 1.32 8.48 -28.59
N VAL A 630 0.98 7.87 -27.46
CA VAL A 630 -0.14 8.24 -26.60
C VAL A 630 0.37 9.09 -25.44
N ARG A 631 -0.31 10.21 -25.19
CA ARG A 631 -0.02 11.16 -24.11
C ARG A 631 -1.30 11.56 -23.38
N ASP A 632 -1.11 12.02 -22.15
CA ASP A 632 -2.06 12.91 -21.48
C ASP A 632 -1.73 14.36 -21.85
N PHE A 633 -2.61 14.99 -22.64
CA PHE A 633 -2.52 16.42 -22.94
C PHE A 633 -3.40 17.20 -21.98
N SER A 634 -2.84 18.24 -21.37
CA SER A 634 -3.52 19.06 -20.36
C SER A 634 -3.41 20.54 -20.70
N HIS A 635 -4.52 21.26 -20.60
CA HIS A 635 -4.50 22.70 -20.81
C HIS A 635 -3.94 23.43 -19.58
N SER A 636 -3.16 24.49 -19.78
CA SER A 636 -2.46 25.21 -18.70
C SER A 636 -3.39 25.75 -17.60
N GLU A 637 -4.61 26.16 -17.95
CA GLU A 637 -5.62 26.57 -16.96
C GLU A 637 -6.06 25.43 -16.03
N ASP A 638 -6.19 24.21 -16.56
CA ASP A 638 -6.59 23.06 -15.77
C ASP A 638 -5.43 22.58 -14.88
N ILE A 639 -4.19 22.66 -15.39
CA ILE A 639 -2.98 22.46 -14.57
C ILE A 639 -2.92 23.50 -13.44
N ALA A 640 -3.18 24.78 -13.72
CA ALA A 640 -3.16 25.83 -12.70
C ALA A 640 -4.18 25.57 -11.58
N LYS A 641 -5.39 25.12 -11.92
CA LYS A 641 -6.40 24.70 -10.93
C LYS A 641 -5.92 23.50 -10.10
N ALA A 642 -5.33 22.50 -10.76
CA ALA A 642 -4.78 21.33 -10.07
C ALA A 642 -3.63 21.71 -9.11
N LEU A 643 -2.73 22.60 -9.52
CA LEU A 643 -1.66 23.13 -8.66
C LEU A 643 -2.20 23.87 -7.44
N TYR A 644 -3.20 24.73 -7.64
CA TYR A 644 -3.86 25.44 -6.54
C TYR A 644 -4.52 24.46 -5.54
N LEU A 645 -5.30 23.50 -6.04
CA LEU A 645 -5.91 22.48 -5.18
C LEU A 645 -4.86 21.62 -4.46
N SER A 646 -3.76 21.32 -5.13
CA SER A 646 -2.65 20.55 -4.55
C SER A 646 -1.95 21.32 -3.43
N MET A 647 -1.71 22.62 -3.62
CA MET A 647 -1.17 23.49 -2.56
C MET A 647 -2.02 23.42 -1.29
N GLU A 648 -3.34 23.53 -1.44
CA GLU A 648 -4.28 23.56 -0.32
C GLU A 648 -4.46 22.19 0.36
N ASN A 649 -4.38 21.09 -0.40
CA ASN A 649 -4.95 19.80 0.06
C ASN A 649 -4.04 18.58 -0.08
N LEU A 650 -2.90 18.66 -0.76
CA LEU A 650 -2.05 17.49 -1.05
C LEU A 650 -0.62 17.69 -0.58
N SER A 651 0.11 16.59 -0.40
CA SER A 651 1.53 16.61 -0.03
C SER A 651 2.29 15.50 -0.75
N GLY A 652 3.59 15.71 -0.97
CA GLY A 652 4.48 14.77 -1.65
C GLY A 652 4.35 14.80 -3.19
N PRO A 653 4.81 13.76 -3.88
CA PRO A 653 4.62 13.62 -5.32
C PRO A 653 3.14 13.48 -5.68
N VAL A 654 2.70 14.24 -6.69
CA VAL A 654 1.32 14.23 -7.20
C VAL A 654 1.36 14.29 -8.72
N ASN A 655 0.76 13.31 -9.38
CA ASN A 655 0.53 13.32 -10.82
C ASN A 655 -0.54 14.35 -11.18
N ILE A 656 -0.23 15.20 -12.16
CA ILE A 656 -1.14 16.21 -12.68
C ILE A 656 -1.36 16.01 -14.18
N GLY A 657 -2.60 15.70 -14.54
CA GLY A 657 -3.01 15.45 -15.91
C GLY A 657 -4.50 15.67 -16.12
N SER A 658 -4.94 15.47 -17.37
CA SER A 658 -6.34 15.49 -17.76
C SER A 658 -7.05 14.17 -17.42
N GLY A 659 -6.30 13.09 -17.20
CA GLY A 659 -6.87 11.74 -17.04
C GLY A 659 -7.39 11.15 -18.35
N HIS A 660 -6.97 11.70 -19.49
CA HIS A 660 -7.38 11.24 -20.81
C HIS A 660 -6.19 10.83 -21.69
N ARG A 661 -6.41 9.82 -22.51
CA ARG A 661 -5.41 9.24 -23.42
C ARG A 661 -5.66 9.74 -24.83
N HIS A 662 -4.69 10.43 -25.40
CA HIS A 662 -4.76 10.96 -26.76
C HIS A 662 -3.50 10.63 -27.53
N LYS A 663 -3.66 10.27 -28.80
CA LYS A 663 -2.54 10.12 -29.72
C LYS A 663 -2.14 11.48 -30.26
N ILE A 664 -0.88 11.64 -30.65
CA ILE A 664 -0.42 12.85 -31.34
C ILE A 664 -1.23 13.10 -32.62
N VAL A 665 -1.61 12.03 -33.33
CA VAL A 665 -2.45 12.13 -34.53
C VAL A 665 -3.83 12.76 -34.25
N ASP A 666 -4.36 12.66 -33.03
CA ASP A 666 -5.64 13.28 -32.68
C ASP A 666 -5.55 14.82 -32.78
N ILE A 667 -4.41 15.41 -32.37
CA ILE A 667 -4.14 16.84 -32.53
C ILE A 667 -4.02 17.22 -34.01
N VAL A 668 -3.33 16.38 -34.80
CA VAL A 668 -3.16 16.59 -36.24
C VAL A 668 -4.52 16.61 -36.95
N HIS A 669 -5.42 15.68 -36.62
CA HIS A 669 -6.78 15.65 -37.17
C HIS A 669 -7.57 16.90 -36.77
N ILE A 670 -7.54 17.31 -35.49
CA ILE A 670 -8.21 18.53 -35.03
C ILE A 670 -7.72 19.77 -35.80
N LEU A 671 -6.41 19.88 -36.02
CA LEU A 671 -5.83 20.98 -36.77
C LEU A 671 -6.20 20.91 -38.26
N SER A 672 -6.21 19.73 -38.87
CA SER A 672 -6.65 19.53 -40.26
C SER A 672 -8.11 19.99 -40.46
N GLU A 673 -8.99 19.62 -39.53
CA GLU A 673 -10.39 20.05 -39.54
C GLU A 673 -10.55 21.58 -39.45
N ILE A 674 -9.70 22.27 -38.66
CA ILE A 674 -9.72 23.74 -38.57
C ILE A 674 -9.45 24.40 -39.92
N TYR A 675 -8.62 23.77 -40.77
CA TYR A 675 -8.27 24.25 -42.10
C TYR A 675 -9.00 23.52 -43.23
N GLU A 676 -10.12 22.84 -42.93
CA GLU A 676 -10.97 22.15 -43.91
C GLU A 676 -10.20 21.13 -44.78
N ASP A 677 -9.22 20.44 -44.19
CA ASP A 677 -8.39 19.41 -44.84
C ASP A 677 -7.62 19.91 -46.08
N LYS A 678 -7.36 21.22 -46.18
CA LYS A 678 -6.65 21.85 -47.31
C LYS A 678 -5.13 21.77 -47.23
N ILE A 679 -4.58 21.26 -46.14
CA ILE A 679 -3.13 21.23 -45.87
C ILE A 679 -2.63 19.79 -45.98
N GLU A 680 -1.62 19.57 -46.82
CA GLU A 680 -0.96 18.28 -46.97
C GLU A 680 -0.13 17.94 -45.71
N ILE A 681 -0.23 16.69 -45.22
CA ILE A 681 0.46 16.23 -44.00
C ILE A 681 1.47 15.14 -44.38
N ASN A 682 2.73 15.37 -44.01
CA ASN A 682 3.85 14.45 -44.25
C ASN A 682 4.41 13.93 -42.92
N TYR A 683 4.53 12.60 -42.78
CA TYR A 683 5.12 11.97 -41.58
C TYR A 683 6.60 11.67 -41.79
N ASP A 684 7.46 12.25 -40.96
CA ASP A 684 8.91 12.07 -41.01
C ASP A 684 9.36 10.90 -40.14
N SER A 685 9.49 9.72 -40.76
CA SER A 685 9.93 8.47 -40.10
C SER A 685 11.40 8.47 -39.68
N THR A 686 12.19 9.49 -40.05
CA THR A 686 13.59 9.62 -39.60
C THR A 686 13.71 10.15 -38.17
N LYS A 687 12.61 10.65 -37.59
CA LYS A 687 12.52 11.14 -36.21
C LYS A 687 11.94 10.06 -35.26
N PRO A 688 12.39 9.99 -34.00
CA PRO A 688 11.90 8.97 -33.05
C PRO A 688 10.50 9.29 -32.51
N ASP A 689 9.67 8.27 -32.29
CA ASP A 689 8.37 8.39 -31.59
C ASP A 689 8.55 8.73 -30.08
N GLY A 690 9.77 8.50 -29.54
CA GLY A 690 10.04 8.52 -28.11
C GLY A 690 9.30 7.41 -27.38
N GLN A 691 9.10 7.56 -26.07
CA GLN A 691 8.31 6.60 -25.28
C GLN A 691 6.88 6.50 -25.83
N LEU A 692 6.38 5.29 -26.12
CA LEU A 692 5.10 5.12 -26.83
C LEU A 692 3.87 5.48 -25.98
N LEU A 693 3.89 5.19 -24.68
CA LEU A 693 2.76 5.42 -23.78
C LEU A 693 3.19 6.22 -22.56
N ARG A 694 2.49 7.33 -22.29
CA ARG A 694 2.60 8.09 -21.05
C ARG A 694 1.21 8.53 -20.60
N TYR A 695 0.70 7.81 -19.61
CA TYR A 695 -0.60 8.07 -18.98
C TYR A 695 -0.42 8.07 -17.47
N TYR A 696 -0.95 9.09 -16.80
CA TYR A 696 -0.70 9.34 -15.39
C TYR A 696 -1.96 9.00 -14.58
N ASN A 697 -1.80 8.24 -13.51
CA ASN A 697 -2.87 8.06 -12.54
C ASN A 697 -3.10 9.39 -11.82
N ILE A 698 -4.32 9.94 -11.87
CA ILE A 698 -4.66 11.24 -11.25
C ILE A 698 -5.54 11.08 -10.00
N ASP A 699 -5.53 9.91 -9.35
CA ASP A 699 -6.45 9.62 -8.25
C ASP A 699 -6.32 10.62 -7.09
N LYS A 700 -5.10 11.06 -6.77
CA LYS A 700 -4.86 12.08 -5.73
C LYS A 700 -5.57 13.41 -6.03
N LEU A 701 -5.66 13.80 -7.31
CA LEU A 701 -6.36 15.01 -7.72
C LEU A 701 -7.88 14.85 -7.63
N LEU A 702 -8.40 13.69 -8.04
CA LEU A 702 -9.83 13.38 -7.94
C LEU A 702 -10.30 13.43 -6.48
N ASP A 703 -9.47 12.96 -5.55
CA ASP A 703 -9.77 12.95 -4.11
C ASP A 703 -9.92 14.36 -3.52
N VAL A 704 -9.27 15.37 -4.12
CA VAL A 704 -9.41 16.79 -3.75
C VAL A 704 -10.42 17.53 -4.64
N LYS A 705 -11.33 16.78 -5.25
CA LYS A 705 -12.43 17.28 -6.10
C LYS A 705 -11.95 18.06 -7.32
N PHE A 706 -10.74 17.78 -7.81
CA PHE A 706 -10.34 18.25 -9.13
C PHE A 706 -11.19 17.53 -10.17
N SER A 707 -11.87 18.30 -11.01
CA SER A 707 -12.58 17.77 -12.18
C SER A 707 -11.99 18.46 -13.41
N PRO A 708 -11.26 17.73 -14.27
CA PRO A 708 -10.73 18.31 -15.49
C PRO A 708 -11.91 18.65 -16.42
N VAL A 709 -12.12 19.93 -16.72
CA VAL A 709 -13.07 20.37 -17.76
C VAL A 709 -12.35 20.34 -19.11
N PHE A 710 -11.85 19.15 -19.47
CA PHE A 710 -10.94 18.99 -20.59
C PHE A 710 -11.66 18.42 -21.82
N ASP A 711 -11.68 19.20 -22.89
CA ASP A 711 -12.04 18.78 -24.24
C ASP A 711 -10.85 19.16 -25.13
N LEU A 712 -10.12 18.16 -25.63
CA LEU A 712 -8.91 18.37 -26.42
C LEU A 712 -9.18 19.26 -27.64
N LYS A 713 -10.29 19.01 -28.36
CA LYS A 713 -10.63 19.76 -29.59
C LYS A 713 -10.92 21.21 -29.27
N ARG A 714 -11.69 21.48 -28.22
CA ARG A 714 -11.96 22.85 -27.76
C ARG A 714 -10.67 23.56 -27.35
N ARG A 715 -9.84 22.93 -26.51
CA ARG A 715 -8.60 23.55 -25.99
C ARG A 715 -7.55 23.80 -27.07
N ILE A 716 -7.43 22.92 -28.07
CA ILE A 716 -6.57 23.15 -29.23
C ILE A 716 -7.07 24.36 -30.04
N LYS A 717 -8.38 24.47 -30.29
CA LYS A 717 -8.97 25.63 -30.98
C LYS A 717 -8.74 26.94 -30.22
N GLU A 718 -8.94 26.93 -28.90
CA GLU A 718 -8.68 28.09 -28.04
C GLU A 718 -7.20 28.54 -28.12
N THR A 719 -6.27 27.58 -28.04
CA THR A 719 -4.83 27.88 -28.12
C THR A 719 -4.41 28.37 -29.51
N HIS A 720 -4.98 27.77 -30.56
CA HIS A 720 -4.78 28.17 -31.95
C HIS A 720 -5.27 29.60 -32.20
N GLN A 721 -6.50 29.92 -31.79
CA GLN A 721 -7.06 31.26 -31.91
C GLN A 721 -6.22 32.28 -31.12
N TRP A 722 -5.82 31.92 -29.89
CA TRP A 722 -4.96 32.78 -29.09
C TRP A 722 -3.64 33.11 -29.78
N LEU A 723 -3.00 32.13 -30.44
CA LEU A 723 -1.76 32.38 -31.19
C LEU A 723 -1.99 33.29 -32.39
N LEU A 724 -3.10 33.14 -33.11
CA LEU A 724 -3.44 34.05 -34.21
C LEU A 724 -3.61 35.50 -33.71
N ASP A 725 -4.34 35.67 -32.61
CA ASP A 725 -4.62 37.00 -32.04
C ASP A 725 -3.38 37.66 -31.43
N ASN A 726 -2.37 36.86 -31.06
CA ASN A 726 -1.19 37.33 -30.34
C ASN A 726 0.13 37.03 -31.08
N PHE A 727 0.07 36.77 -32.39
CA PHE A 727 1.22 36.28 -33.16
C PHE A 727 2.47 37.16 -32.98
N ASP A 728 2.32 38.49 -32.96
CA ASP A 728 3.46 39.43 -32.83
C ASP A 728 4.11 39.45 -31.44
N THR A 729 3.43 38.93 -30.42
CA THR A 729 3.90 38.96 -29.01
C THR A 729 4.10 37.56 -28.43
N ALA A 730 3.79 36.52 -29.20
CA ALA A 730 3.96 35.13 -28.81
C ALA A 730 5.45 34.77 -28.71
N ARG A 731 5.72 33.69 -27.96
CA ARG A 731 7.08 33.17 -27.78
C ARG A 731 7.36 32.14 -28.87
N PHE A 732 8.32 32.42 -29.74
CA PHE A 732 8.76 31.51 -30.80
C PHE A 732 10.13 30.94 -30.57
#